data_AF-A0A958DUW8-F1
#
_entry.id   AF-A0A958DUW8-F1
#
_cell.length_a   1.000
_cell.length_b   1.000
_cell.length_c   1.000
_cell.angle_alpha   90.00
_cell.angle_beta   90.00
_cell.angle_gamma   90.00
#
_symmetry.space_group_name_H-M   'P 1'
#
loop_
_entity.id
_entity.type
_entity.pdbx_description
1 polymer ?
#
loop_
_entity_poly.entity_id
_entity_poly.type
_entity_poly.pdbx_seq_one_letter_code
_entity_poly.pdbx_strand_id
1 'polypeptide(L)'
;RQFPQIIQKQIYGWSVEKRALFAVKISDNVTLDEPEAEVAFDGCYHGDEIISAEILMRLIRDLCHSYGNDDEVTRLVNSREIWIFPFANPDGRQMLDRRNKNDVDINRDWGYMWDGWGDSATPFSQPETRALLSWFLGHQFVVAQSVHAGMEVISLPWSYRPGQSPDQQVMIALADGYAKSSRYPSLTYGSGFDQLYPVNGTAKDSYYGIRGSLSWTLEISDNKSPSLEKVRDIYRSNRPAMLYLIKSAGTGLHGTIRDAKTGKGIPAMLWLRNEKQEFWPVYSDPLIGDFHKMVQPGNYTLRITANGYRDKIMKNITVPDTGSTAVNVSLEPADGKFAWQVLSCRVPGNNFSDDGITYHVLGVPDRRFYSLGRKGWIVLDMGETIFDLPGDDLKISEGDLTPEGYAVYVAAKMTGEWQKLGNGRGSATFDLAANKIKSFRFVRIEDDGDGFASVANAGFDLDAVEACNNPEMAAFPVPVGVSFVDTLSNFNGVWESGEWVNVDVHLKNNGGNEARNIRIRVICDDEQIQVVHPEIAVDALLPGEEKRVSGVRLFAEDRPVNRRKLPLLIRVSIENQQWDHIISVDLRDGGRLQTAASVTFDDPFVDIRNESKLQLRNGGSDTLNIFQLQTRTAAFQVPSSQFKIPPGESVPLMVAFTPASTTEHRDTLIILNSDPRQPRKLVPLLGTGNPAPSLALRSTDSLNIYLTGTDSLEVGWQISNSGKGELSVVATLAIDRDALEFPVSEFLDASGYLWHFQQLADGETEPRSRLLEVLPQPLQFSEAAPETPIDLQLPFPFSIDQVHFHQLNIFPGGQFELAGHHNNPDNPPRQFQLLSGDWSIAAPFDVYFRSLPEHLLLEWQALFDGNGNGPFQLKALLNANGEMIFYYPMLGELTDEMSIRTPGATLGKPEADLRAGTQIALQPRAGFRIKQRSAGLHPGESKQQQLVVVTKNLPSGNYPFILELHSNDPLQSLTLLPLRLHVGSELSRTGEPGVAPEKFALLQNYPNPFNPSTTITFHLAKSAKSLLTVYNMLGQAVQVLVDETLAPGEYRVTWEGVNDYGETMPSGIYFYELRANEFVQIRKMILLH
;
A
#
# COMPACT_ATOMS: atom_id res chain seq x y z
N ARG A 1 8.92 -2.54 -4.86
CA ARG A 1 10.12 -1.68 -5.03
C ARG A 1 11.34 -2.26 -4.32
N GLN A 2 11.24 -2.67 -3.06
CA GLN A 2 12.36 -3.33 -2.35
C GLN A 2 12.60 -4.79 -2.80
N PHE A 3 11.55 -5.51 -3.17
CA PHE A 3 11.63 -6.94 -3.56
C PHE A 3 11.06 -7.25 -4.96
N PRO A 4 11.37 -6.44 -6.01
CA PRO A 4 10.67 -6.51 -7.30
C PRO A 4 10.70 -7.88 -8.00
N GLN A 5 11.63 -8.75 -7.63
CA GLN A 5 11.77 -10.11 -8.17
C GLN A 5 10.74 -11.10 -7.64
N ILE A 6 10.21 -10.89 -6.42
CA ILE A 6 9.32 -11.87 -5.77
C ILE A 6 7.92 -11.35 -5.45
N ILE A 7 7.63 -10.06 -5.64
CA ILE A 7 6.34 -9.46 -5.30
C ILE A 7 5.83 -8.53 -6.39
N GLN A 8 4.56 -8.73 -6.78
CA GLN A 8 3.87 -7.89 -7.74
C GLN A 8 2.48 -7.51 -7.25
N LYS A 9 2.18 -6.22 -7.25
CA LYS A 9 0.84 -5.70 -7.01
C LYS A 9 0.05 -5.69 -8.32
N GLN A 10 -1.14 -6.27 -8.32
CA GLN A 10 -2.04 -6.31 -9.47
C GLN A 10 -3.39 -5.71 -9.12
N ILE A 11 -3.92 -4.83 -9.97
CA ILE A 11 -5.25 -4.25 -9.80
C ILE A 11 -6.23 -5.16 -10.54
N TYR A 12 -7.19 -5.72 -9.81
CA TYR A 12 -8.19 -6.64 -10.36
C TYR A 12 -9.56 -5.99 -10.56
N GLY A 13 -9.76 -4.78 -10.04
CA GLY A 13 -11.01 -4.05 -10.21
C GLY A 13 -11.03 -2.72 -9.49
N TRP A 14 -12.23 -2.15 -9.39
CA TRP A 14 -12.48 -0.85 -8.77
C TRP A 14 -13.73 -0.94 -7.91
N SER A 15 -13.69 -0.36 -6.71
CA SER A 15 -14.85 -0.23 -5.84
C SER A 15 -15.89 0.75 -6.40
N VAL A 16 -17.01 0.91 -5.69
CA VAL A 16 -18.06 1.89 -6.02
C VAL A 16 -17.48 3.31 -6.13
N GLU A 17 -16.66 3.74 -5.15
CA GLU A 17 -15.99 5.05 -5.14
C GLU A 17 -14.68 5.07 -5.95
N LYS A 18 -14.46 4.08 -6.83
CA LYS A 18 -13.29 4.00 -7.71
C LYS A 18 -11.96 3.89 -6.97
N ARG A 19 -11.94 3.28 -5.78
CA ARG A 19 -10.69 2.85 -5.15
C ARG A 19 -10.21 1.57 -5.83
N ALA A 20 -8.90 1.47 -6.05
CA ALA A 20 -8.31 0.31 -6.69
C ALA A 20 -8.45 -0.92 -5.79
N LEU A 21 -9.10 -1.96 -6.30
CA LEU A 21 -9.09 -3.29 -5.70
C LEU A 21 -7.83 -3.99 -6.17
N PHE A 22 -6.96 -4.36 -5.25
CA PHE A 22 -5.66 -4.93 -5.59
C PHE A 22 -5.37 -6.22 -4.83
N ALA A 23 -4.65 -7.10 -5.52
CA ALA A 23 -4.02 -8.28 -4.97
C ALA A 23 -2.50 -8.11 -5.03
N VAL A 24 -1.80 -8.92 -4.25
CA VAL A 24 -0.36 -9.05 -4.29
C VAL A 24 -0.03 -10.51 -4.55
N LYS A 25 0.67 -10.78 -5.65
CA LYS A 25 1.30 -12.09 -5.93
C LYS A 25 2.68 -12.12 -5.30
N ILE A 26 3.00 -13.18 -4.58
CA ILE A 26 4.33 -13.48 -4.04
C ILE A 26 4.75 -14.87 -4.53
N SER A 27 5.80 -14.93 -5.35
CA SER A 27 6.36 -16.13 -5.99
C SER A 27 7.77 -15.78 -6.49
N ASP A 28 8.67 -16.75 -6.69
CA ASP A 28 10.01 -16.50 -7.23
C ASP A 28 10.01 -16.10 -8.72
N ASN A 29 8.99 -16.49 -9.50
CA ASN A 29 8.77 -16.00 -10.86
C ASN A 29 7.47 -15.20 -10.97
N VAL A 30 7.39 -14.12 -10.18
CA VAL A 30 6.17 -13.33 -9.96
C VAL A 30 5.45 -12.78 -11.22
N THR A 31 6.09 -12.78 -12.40
CA THR A 31 5.50 -12.32 -13.66
C THR A 31 4.90 -13.43 -14.52
N LEU A 32 5.16 -14.69 -14.17
CA LEU A 32 4.70 -15.86 -14.91
C LEU A 32 3.61 -16.56 -14.11
N ASP A 33 2.78 -17.31 -14.81
CA ASP A 33 1.85 -18.28 -14.22
C ASP A 33 2.51 -19.66 -14.38
N GLU A 34 2.89 -20.26 -13.25
CA GLU A 34 3.65 -21.50 -13.19
C GLU A 34 2.77 -22.65 -12.70
N PRO A 35 3.09 -23.93 -13.02
CA PRO A 35 2.34 -25.09 -12.55
C PRO A 35 2.61 -25.36 -11.06
N GLU A 36 2.30 -24.38 -10.22
CA GLU A 36 2.49 -24.33 -8.78
C GLU A 36 1.16 -24.10 -8.07
N ALA A 37 1.01 -24.67 -6.88
CA ALA A 37 -0.24 -24.54 -6.14
C ALA A 37 -0.50 -23.07 -5.76
N GLU A 38 -1.64 -22.55 -6.19
CA GLU A 38 -2.07 -21.21 -5.85
C GLU A 38 -2.81 -21.17 -4.50
N VAL A 39 -2.51 -20.15 -3.69
CA VAL A 39 -3.10 -19.96 -2.35
C VAL A 39 -3.61 -18.53 -2.21
N ALA A 40 -4.86 -18.37 -1.80
CA ALA A 40 -5.48 -17.07 -1.61
C ALA A 40 -5.77 -16.76 -0.13
N PHE A 41 -5.43 -15.54 0.28
CA PHE A 41 -5.91 -14.91 1.51
C PHE A 41 -6.57 -13.58 1.18
N ASP A 42 -7.84 -13.43 1.50
CA ASP A 42 -8.58 -12.18 1.35
C ASP A 42 -9.10 -11.67 2.70
N GLY A 43 -9.22 -10.35 2.81
CA GLY A 43 -9.60 -9.68 4.05
C GLY A 43 -10.35 -8.39 3.81
N CYS A 44 -10.87 -7.83 4.90
CA CYS A 44 -11.65 -6.60 4.88
C CYS A 44 -12.84 -6.68 3.91
N TYR A 45 -13.60 -7.77 3.99
CA TYR A 45 -14.94 -7.83 3.43
C TYR A 45 -15.87 -6.86 4.15
N HIS A 46 -15.72 -6.83 5.48
CA HIS A 46 -16.33 -5.81 6.31
C HIS A 46 -15.28 -4.73 6.61
N GLY A 47 -15.61 -3.48 6.30
CA GLY A 47 -14.66 -2.37 6.41
C GLY A 47 -14.29 -1.98 7.84
N ASP A 48 -15.15 -2.31 8.80
CA ASP A 48 -14.93 -2.12 10.24
C ASP A 48 -14.00 -3.18 10.87
N GLU A 49 -13.74 -4.28 10.16
CA GLU A 49 -12.84 -5.38 10.58
C GLU A 49 -11.38 -5.09 10.22
N ILE A 50 -10.83 -3.99 10.74
CA ILE A 50 -9.48 -3.49 10.43
C ILE A 50 -8.41 -4.57 10.59
N ILE A 51 -8.48 -5.37 11.66
CA ILE A 51 -7.48 -6.40 11.94
C ILE A 51 -7.33 -7.44 10.82
N SER A 52 -8.41 -7.72 10.06
CA SER A 52 -8.38 -8.67 8.95
C SER A 52 -7.42 -8.23 7.84
N ALA A 53 -7.39 -6.94 7.49
CA ALA A 53 -6.43 -6.38 6.53
C ALA A 53 -5.02 -6.30 7.11
N GLU A 54 -4.89 -5.89 8.37
CA GLU A 54 -3.59 -5.65 9.03
C GLU A 54 -2.73 -6.91 9.11
N ILE A 55 -3.33 -8.08 9.41
CA ILE A 55 -2.56 -9.32 9.45
C ILE A 55 -2.07 -9.76 8.07
N LEU A 56 -2.84 -9.47 7.01
CA LEU A 56 -2.46 -9.77 5.63
C LEU A 56 -1.35 -8.85 5.14
N MET A 57 -1.42 -7.56 5.46
CA MET A 57 -0.34 -6.61 5.18
C MET A 57 0.97 -7.01 5.88
N ARG A 58 0.88 -7.55 7.09
CA ARG A 58 2.04 -8.09 7.82
C ARG A 58 2.56 -9.39 7.23
N LEU A 59 1.67 -10.28 6.75
CA LEU A 59 2.08 -11.50 6.03
C LEU A 59 2.86 -11.15 4.76
N ILE A 60 2.39 -10.18 3.97
CA ILE A 60 3.10 -9.68 2.78
C ILE A 60 4.53 -9.25 3.15
N ARG A 61 4.65 -8.40 4.17
CA ARG A 61 5.95 -7.91 4.66
C ARG A 61 6.84 -9.07 5.09
N ASP A 62 6.35 -9.96 5.94
CA ASP A 62 7.14 -11.03 6.53
C ASP A 62 7.61 -12.03 5.47
N LEU A 63 6.76 -12.43 4.52
CA LEU A 63 7.16 -13.30 3.41
C LEU A 63 8.31 -12.67 2.60
N CYS A 64 8.22 -11.38 2.29
CA CYS A 64 9.26 -10.69 1.53
C CYS A 64 10.58 -10.55 2.31
N HIS A 65 10.54 -10.17 3.58
CA HIS A 65 11.75 -9.98 4.39
C HIS A 65 12.41 -11.29 4.80
N SER A 66 11.63 -12.36 4.94
CA SER A 66 12.13 -13.70 5.26
C SER A 66 12.68 -14.43 4.04
N TYR A 67 12.30 -14.04 2.81
CA TYR A 67 12.81 -14.66 1.59
C TYR A 67 14.34 -14.52 1.48
N GLY A 68 15.03 -15.66 1.30
CA GLY A 68 16.50 -15.76 1.30
C GLY A 68 17.15 -15.82 2.69
N ASN A 69 16.39 -15.57 3.77
CA ASN A 69 16.87 -15.61 5.16
C ASN A 69 16.24 -16.75 5.99
N ASP A 70 15.08 -17.26 5.55
CA ASP A 70 14.33 -18.36 6.17
C ASP A 70 14.09 -19.46 5.12
N ASP A 71 14.61 -20.66 5.38
CA ASP A 71 14.57 -21.80 4.45
C ASP A 71 13.16 -22.32 4.18
N GLU A 72 12.22 -22.18 5.13
CA GLU A 72 10.84 -22.60 4.93
C GLU A 72 10.12 -21.57 4.05
N VAL A 73 10.21 -20.29 4.38
CA VAL A 73 9.60 -19.22 3.57
C VAL A 73 10.16 -19.21 2.15
N THR A 74 11.48 -19.34 2.00
CA THR A 74 12.12 -19.36 0.67
C THR A 74 11.59 -20.51 -0.18
N ARG A 75 11.47 -21.71 0.40
CA ARG A 75 10.91 -22.87 -0.31
C ARG A 75 9.44 -22.70 -0.66
N LEU A 76 8.65 -22.08 0.22
CA LEU A 76 7.24 -21.83 -0.05
C LEU A 76 7.07 -20.81 -1.18
N VAL A 77 7.85 -19.72 -1.18
CA VAL A 77 7.81 -18.72 -2.26
C VAL A 77 8.31 -19.29 -3.59
N ASN A 78 9.26 -20.22 -3.58
CA ASN A 78 9.76 -20.91 -4.79
C ASN A 78 8.90 -22.09 -5.26
N SER A 79 7.74 -22.34 -4.64
CA SER A 79 6.91 -23.50 -5.02
C SER A 79 5.41 -23.23 -4.94
N ARG A 80 5.02 -21.98 -4.71
CA ARG A 80 3.64 -21.55 -4.54
C ARG A 80 3.46 -20.21 -5.21
N GLU A 81 2.28 -20.01 -5.76
CA GLU A 81 1.77 -18.69 -6.02
C GLU A 81 0.93 -18.21 -4.85
N ILE A 82 1.47 -17.31 -4.04
CA ILE A 82 0.80 -16.80 -2.85
C ILE A 82 0.11 -15.48 -3.20
N TRP A 83 -1.21 -15.49 -3.17
CA TRP A 83 -2.05 -14.35 -3.50
C TRP A 83 -2.71 -13.77 -2.25
N ILE A 84 -2.52 -12.47 -2.04
CA ILE A 84 -3.06 -11.76 -0.86
C ILE A 84 -3.89 -10.57 -1.34
N PHE A 85 -5.15 -10.48 -0.89
CA PHE A 85 -6.15 -9.45 -1.20
C PHE A 85 -6.51 -8.69 0.09
N PRO A 86 -5.73 -7.67 0.50
CA PRO A 86 -5.91 -7.08 1.82
C PRO A 86 -7.21 -6.30 1.99
N PHE A 87 -7.78 -5.80 0.89
CA PHE A 87 -8.97 -4.93 0.90
C PHE A 87 -9.98 -5.38 -0.16
N ALA A 88 -10.93 -6.24 0.23
CA ALA A 88 -12.10 -6.54 -0.59
C ALA A 88 -13.11 -5.38 -0.60
N ASN A 89 -13.27 -4.66 0.52
CA ASN A 89 -14.16 -3.50 0.68
C ASN A 89 -13.39 -2.23 1.14
N PRO A 90 -12.57 -1.62 0.26
CA PRO A 90 -11.81 -0.42 0.62
C PRO A 90 -12.72 0.79 0.91
N ASP A 91 -13.94 0.82 0.38
CA ASP A 91 -14.91 1.90 0.62
C ASP A 91 -15.45 1.83 2.04
N GLY A 92 -15.93 0.66 2.47
CA GLY A 92 -16.31 0.40 3.85
C GLY A 92 -15.15 0.67 4.80
N ARG A 93 -13.92 0.29 4.43
CA ARG A 93 -12.71 0.53 5.25
C ARG A 93 -12.45 2.01 5.49
N GLN A 94 -12.68 2.85 4.49
CA GLN A 94 -12.53 4.30 4.63
C GLN A 94 -13.60 4.89 5.57
N MET A 95 -14.81 4.34 5.53
CA MET A 95 -15.93 4.77 6.36
C MET A 95 -15.92 4.13 7.77
N LEU A 96 -15.05 3.15 8.00
CA LEU A 96 -15.08 2.27 9.17
C LEU A 96 -16.43 1.58 9.34
N ASP A 97 -17.04 1.19 8.22
CA ASP A 97 -18.34 0.54 8.15
C ASP A 97 -18.22 -0.89 7.65
N ARG A 98 -19.05 -1.78 8.18
CA ARG A 98 -19.17 -3.17 7.73
C ARG A 98 -19.49 -3.25 6.23
N ARG A 99 -20.41 -2.41 5.74
CA ARG A 99 -20.97 -2.49 4.40
C ARG A 99 -20.14 -1.69 3.40
N ASN A 100 -20.33 -1.94 2.11
CA ASN A 100 -19.69 -1.13 1.08
C ASN A 100 -20.40 0.22 0.92
N LYS A 101 -19.97 1.02 -0.07
CA LYS A 101 -20.57 2.35 -0.31
C LYS A 101 -22.08 2.33 -0.59
N ASN A 102 -22.59 1.27 -1.21
CA ASN A 102 -24.00 1.15 -1.54
C ASN A 102 -24.83 0.56 -0.40
N ASP A 103 -24.27 0.49 0.81
CA ASP A 103 -24.89 -0.12 1.98
C ASP A 103 -25.23 -1.61 1.78
N VAL A 104 -24.37 -2.33 1.04
CA VAL A 104 -24.49 -3.79 0.84
C VAL A 104 -23.42 -4.52 1.62
N ASP A 105 -23.81 -5.58 2.31
CA ASP A 105 -22.87 -6.54 2.92
C ASP A 105 -22.29 -7.42 1.82
N ILE A 106 -21.05 -7.15 1.41
CA ILE A 106 -20.42 -7.86 0.29
C ILE A 106 -20.09 -9.33 0.60
N ASN A 107 -20.18 -9.77 1.86
CA ASN A 107 -20.13 -11.18 2.23
C ASN A 107 -21.54 -11.82 2.33
N ARG A 108 -22.55 -11.17 1.74
CA ARG A 108 -23.87 -11.74 1.38
C ARG A 108 -24.18 -11.61 -0.11
N ASP A 109 -23.29 -10.98 -0.87
CA ASP A 109 -23.48 -10.65 -2.28
C ASP A 109 -22.89 -11.70 -3.24
N TRP A 110 -22.41 -12.84 -2.75
CA TRP A 110 -21.92 -13.91 -3.62
C TRP A 110 -23.04 -14.82 -4.13
N GLY A 111 -22.76 -15.52 -5.23
CA GLY A 111 -23.80 -16.22 -6.01
C GLY A 111 -24.12 -17.66 -5.61
N TYR A 112 -23.27 -18.34 -4.84
CA TYR A 112 -23.55 -19.73 -4.47
C TYR A 112 -24.59 -19.78 -3.35
N MET A 113 -25.74 -20.42 -3.63
CA MET A 113 -26.90 -20.48 -2.74
C MET A 113 -27.27 -19.08 -2.23
N TRP A 114 -27.39 -18.11 -3.13
CA TRP A 114 -27.78 -16.75 -2.80
C TRP A 114 -29.28 -16.68 -2.50
N ASP A 115 -29.68 -15.88 -1.50
CA ASP A 115 -31.11 -15.69 -1.17
C ASP A 115 -31.46 -14.25 -0.74
N GLY A 116 -30.74 -13.25 -1.25
CA GLY A 116 -31.06 -11.83 -1.06
C GLY A 116 -30.73 -11.25 0.32
N TRP A 117 -29.78 -11.85 1.04
CA TRP A 117 -29.35 -11.37 2.35
C TRP A 117 -28.42 -10.15 2.23
N GLY A 118 -28.28 -9.38 3.32
CA GLY A 118 -27.33 -8.27 3.39
C GLY A 118 -27.61 -7.13 2.40
N ASP A 119 -28.87 -6.97 1.99
CA ASP A 119 -29.34 -5.99 1.01
C ASP A 119 -28.72 -6.14 -0.39
N SER A 120 -28.18 -7.33 -0.68
CA SER A 120 -27.81 -7.73 -2.03
C SER A 120 -29.07 -7.90 -2.89
N ALA A 121 -29.18 -7.13 -3.97
CA ALA A 121 -30.36 -7.15 -4.86
C ALA A 121 -30.38 -8.36 -5.81
N THR A 122 -29.19 -8.78 -6.26
CA THR A 122 -28.93 -9.93 -7.12
C THR A 122 -27.58 -10.53 -6.73
N PRO A 123 -27.27 -11.80 -7.03
CA PRO A 123 -25.91 -12.29 -6.89
C PRO A 123 -24.92 -11.40 -7.65
N PHE A 124 -23.79 -11.10 -7.02
CA PHE A 124 -22.73 -10.23 -7.56
C PHE A 124 -23.24 -8.84 -7.97
N SER A 125 -24.15 -8.26 -7.18
CA SER A 125 -24.72 -6.93 -7.45
C SER A 125 -23.68 -5.82 -7.30
N GLN A 126 -22.61 -6.05 -6.54
CA GLN A 126 -21.58 -5.06 -6.25
C GLN A 126 -20.35 -5.18 -7.18
N PRO A 127 -19.67 -4.07 -7.52
CA PRO A 127 -18.47 -4.13 -8.35
C PRO A 127 -17.32 -4.89 -7.67
N GLU A 128 -17.22 -4.87 -6.34
CA GLU A 128 -16.21 -5.58 -5.57
C GLU A 128 -16.30 -7.11 -5.75
N THR A 129 -17.49 -7.69 -5.56
CA THR A 129 -17.72 -9.13 -5.69
C THR A 129 -17.61 -9.61 -7.12
N ARG A 130 -18.03 -8.82 -8.11
CA ARG A 130 -17.80 -9.14 -9.54
C ARG A 130 -16.32 -9.19 -9.89
N ALA A 131 -15.54 -8.26 -9.36
CA ALA A 131 -14.10 -8.20 -9.61
C ALA A 131 -13.39 -9.41 -8.99
N LEU A 132 -13.72 -9.76 -7.75
CA LEU A 132 -13.20 -10.96 -7.08
C LEU A 132 -13.60 -12.24 -7.81
N LEU A 133 -14.88 -12.40 -8.18
CA LEU A 133 -15.34 -13.55 -8.94
C LEU A 133 -14.58 -13.69 -10.27
N SER A 134 -14.45 -12.59 -11.03
CA SER A 134 -13.70 -12.62 -12.29
C SER A 134 -12.25 -13.04 -12.08
N TRP A 135 -11.64 -12.65 -10.96
CA TRP A 135 -10.28 -13.07 -10.62
C TRP A 135 -10.21 -14.56 -10.31
N PHE A 136 -11.09 -15.05 -9.44
CA PHE A 136 -11.15 -16.46 -9.03
C PHE A 136 -11.51 -17.42 -10.16
N LEU A 137 -12.29 -16.98 -11.16
CA LEU A 137 -12.57 -17.79 -12.35
C LEU A 137 -11.33 -17.97 -13.25
N GLY A 138 -10.35 -17.05 -13.17
CA GLY A 138 -9.13 -17.08 -13.95
C GLY A 138 -7.95 -17.79 -13.30
N HIS A 139 -8.12 -18.35 -12.09
CA HIS A 139 -7.04 -18.95 -11.29
C HIS A 139 -7.51 -20.26 -10.65
N GLN A 140 -6.58 -21.10 -10.22
CA GLN A 140 -6.83 -22.38 -9.56
C GLN A 140 -6.41 -22.36 -8.09
N PHE A 141 -7.06 -21.52 -7.28
CA PHE A 141 -6.80 -21.48 -5.84
C PHE A 141 -7.13 -22.82 -5.17
N VAL A 142 -6.11 -23.50 -4.66
CA VAL A 142 -6.25 -24.78 -3.94
C VAL A 142 -6.89 -24.54 -2.58
N VAL A 143 -6.38 -23.51 -1.91
CA VAL A 143 -6.84 -23.04 -0.60
C VAL A 143 -7.16 -21.57 -0.71
N ALA A 144 -8.36 -21.16 -0.28
CA ALA A 144 -8.81 -19.77 -0.35
C ALA A 144 -9.51 -19.36 0.94
N GLN A 145 -8.95 -18.40 1.68
CA GLN A 145 -9.45 -18.01 3.00
C GLN A 145 -9.95 -16.58 3.06
N SER A 146 -11.13 -16.41 3.67
CA SER A 146 -11.63 -15.09 4.05
C SER A 146 -11.36 -14.79 5.51
N VAL A 147 -10.57 -13.75 5.76
CA VAL A 147 -10.19 -13.30 7.09
C VAL A 147 -11.22 -12.28 7.58
N HIS A 148 -11.75 -12.53 8.77
CA HIS A 148 -12.79 -11.74 9.44
C HIS A 148 -12.43 -11.49 10.90
N ALA A 149 -13.19 -10.59 11.55
CA ALA A 149 -13.07 -10.35 12.97
C ALA A 149 -14.42 -10.01 13.63
N GLY A 150 -14.47 -10.19 14.94
CA GLY A 150 -15.66 -10.11 15.78
C GLY A 150 -15.78 -11.33 16.70
N MET A 151 -15.02 -12.39 16.43
CA MET A 151 -14.89 -13.59 17.25
C MET A 151 -13.58 -14.36 16.93
N GLU A 152 -13.33 -15.48 17.62
CA GLU A 152 -12.19 -16.38 17.38
C GLU A 152 -12.64 -17.81 17.02
N VAL A 153 -12.76 -18.13 15.72
CA VAL A 153 -13.25 -19.43 15.24
C VAL A 153 -12.94 -19.65 13.75
N ILE A 154 -12.82 -20.91 13.33
CA ILE A 154 -12.77 -21.29 11.91
C ILE A 154 -14.13 -21.80 11.47
N SER A 155 -14.73 -21.13 10.48
CA SER A 155 -16.04 -21.46 9.94
C SER A 155 -15.91 -22.11 8.57
N LEU A 156 -16.17 -23.41 8.48
CA LEU A 156 -16.08 -24.24 7.28
C LEU A 156 -17.37 -24.18 6.44
N PRO A 157 -17.37 -24.55 5.16
CA PRO A 157 -18.59 -24.82 4.42
C PRO A 157 -19.38 -25.97 5.07
N TRP A 158 -20.71 -25.96 5.05
CA TRP A 158 -21.58 -24.94 4.45
C TRP A 158 -22.08 -23.95 5.50
N SER A 159 -22.38 -22.73 5.07
CA SER A 159 -23.04 -21.73 5.93
C SER A 159 -24.54 -21.65 5.65
N TYR A 160 -24.98 -22.01 4.44
CA TYR A 160 -26.39 -21.93 4.04
C TYR A 160 -27.23 -23.14 4.50
N ARG A 161 -26.60 -24.26 4.87
CA ARG A 161 -27.30 -25.50 5.31
C ARG A 161 -26.50 -26.27 6.38
N PRO A 162 -27.16 -27.10 7.21
CA PRO A 162 -26.49 -27.91 8.24
C PRO A 162 -25.73 -29.14 7.67
N GLY A 163 -25.94 -29.46 6.39
CA GLY A 163 -25.30 -30.62 5.75
C GLY A 163 -23.78 -30.50 5.63
N GLN A 164 -23.11 -31.64 5.60
CA GLN A 164 -21.66 -31.72 5.42
C GLN A 164 -21.25 -31.48 3.96
N SER A 165 -20.14 -30.77 3.75
CA SER A 165 -19.54 -30.65 2.41
C SER A 165 -18.77 -31.93 2.03
N PRO A 166 -18.73 -32.34 0.76
CA PRO A 166 -17.99 -33.55 0.34
C PRO A 166 -16.52 -33.62 0.78
N ASP A 167 -15.79 -32.50 0.78
CA ASP A 167 -14.40 -32.40 1.22
C ASP A 167 -14.23 -32.11 2.73
N GLN A 168 -15.29 -32.24 3.55
CA GLN A 168 -15.27 -31.78 4.95
C GLN A 168 -14.15 -32.42 5.78
N GLN A 169 -13.83 -33.70 5.59
CA GLN A 169 -12.75 -34.36 6.33
C GLN A 169 -11.38 -33.74 6.04
N VAL A 170 -11.17 -33.28 4.80
CA VAL A 170 -9.93 -32.60 4.38
C VAL A 170 -9.88 -31.20 5.02
N MET A 171 -11.00 -30.47 5.00
CA MET A 171 -11.10 -29.15 5.61
C MET A 171 -10.95 -29.19 7.14
N ILE A 172 -11.50 -30.21 7.81
CA ILE A 172 -11.32 -30.44 9.26
C ILE A 172 -9.85 -30.70 9.58
N ALA A 173 -9.16 -31.51 8.79
CA ALA A 173 -7.74 -31.78 9.00
C ALA A 173 -6.89 -30.50 8.85
N LEU A 174 -7.23 -29.65 7.89
CA LEU A 174 -6.57 -28.36 7.74
C LEU A 174 -6.90 -27.38 8.87
N ALA A 175 -8.16 -27.32 9.32
CA ALA A 175 -8.58 -26.46 10.42
C ALA A 175 -7.91 -26.88 11.74
N ASP A 176 -7.82 -28.19 12.00
CA ASP A 176 -7.06 -28.75 13.11
C ASP A 176 -5.57 -28.38 13.04
N GLY A 177 -4.96 -28.51 11.86
CA GLY A 177 -3.58 -28.10 11.63
C GLY A 177 -3.36 -26.60 11.81
N TYR A 178 -4.31 -25.77 11.38
CA TYR A 178 -4.30 -24.32 11.61
C TYR A 178 -4.37 -24.03 13.11
N ALA A 179 -5.35 -24.59 13.81
CA ALA A 179 -5.55 -24.39 15.24
C ALA A 179 -4.30 -24.80 16.05
N LYS A 180 -3.71 -25.97 15.75
CA LYS A 180 -2.49 -26.47 16.40
C LYS A 180 -1.24 -25.66 16.10
N SER A 181 -1.15 -25.09 14.90
CA SER A 181 -0.03 -24.25 14.49
C SER A 181 -0.16 -22.83 15.01
N SER A 182 -1.38 -22.40 15.34
CA SER A 182 -1.67 -21.09 15.91
C SER A 182 -1.23 -21.00 17.38
N ARG A 183 -1.23 -19.78 17.91
CA ARG A 183 -1.00 -19.54 19.35
C ARG A 183 -2.28 -19.23 20.13
N TYR A 184 -3.45 -19.49 19.55
CA TYR A 184 -4.71 -19.33 20.28
C TYR A 184 -4.83 -20.40 21.36
N PRO A 185 -5.30 -20.06 22.58
CA PRO A 185 -5.50 -21.03 23.65
C PRO A 185 -6.53 -22.12 23.28
N SER A 186 -7.58 -21.76 22.53
CA SER A 186 -8.65 -22.67 22.12
C SER A 186 -9.37 -22.16 20.88
N LEU A 187 -8.82 -22.43 19.69
CA LEU A 187 -9.50 -22.10 18.43
C LEU A 187 -10.44 -23.25 18.04
N THR A 188 -11.74 -22.98 18.03
CA THR A 188 -12.75 -23.96 17.61
C THR A 188 -12.97 -23.92 16.11
N TYR A 189 -13.52 -25.00 15.55
CA TYR A 189 -13.79 -25.10 14.11
C TYR A 189 -14.94 -26.06 13.82
N GLY A 190 -15.74 -25.73 12.79
CA GLY A 190 -16.91 -26.51 12.40
C GLY A 190 -17.62 -25.93 11.18
N SER A 191 -18.70 -26.59 10.75
CA SER A 191 -19.57 -26.07 9.67
C SER A 191 -20.09 -24.69 10.04
N GLY A 192 -20.07 -23.74 9.11
CA GLY A 192 -20.47 -22.36 9.37
C GLY A 192 -21.92 -22.23 9.85
N PHE A 193 -22.80 -23.12 9.39
CA PHE A 193 -24.19 -23.15 9.82
C PHE A 193 -24.33 -23.43 11.32
N ASP A 194 -23.63 -24.44 11.85
CA ASP A 194 -23.73 -24.88 13.24
C ASP A 194 -22.74 -24.17 14.18
N GLN A 195 -21.55 -23.88 13.68
CA GLN A 195 -20.44 -23.30 14.44
C GLN A 195 -20.60 -21.78 14.64
N LEU A 196 -21.24 -21.11 13.68
CA LEU A 196 -21.59 -19.70 13.75
C LEU A 196 -23.11 -19.55 13.74
N TYR A 197 -23.67 -19.30 12.57
CA TYR A 197 -25.08 -19.09 12.32
C TYR A 197 -25.35 -19.26 10.82
N PRO A 198 -26.58 -19.65 10.43
CA PRO A 198 -26.94 -19.82 9.02
C PRO A 198 -26.82 -18.53 8.23
N VAL A 199 -26.16 -18.56 7.06
CA VAL A 199 -26.02 -17.42 6.14
C VAL A 199 -25.94 -17.85 4.68
N ASN A 200 -26.48 -17.04 3.78
CA ASN A 200 -26.43 -17.22 2.33
C ASN A 200 -25.51 -16.19 1.65
N GLY A 201 -25.00 -16.52 0.46
CA GLY A 201 -24.23 -15.58 -0.37
C GLY A 201 -22.84 -15.22 0.17
N THR A 202 -22.17 -16.14 0.87
CA THR A 202 -20.81 -15.91 1.40
C THR A 202 -19.72 -16.19 0.38
N ALA A 203 -18.57 -15.52 0.54
CA ALA A 203 -17.37 -15.74 -0.27
C ALA A 203 -16.90 -17.20 -0.15
N LYS A 204 -16.79 -17.70 1.08
CA LYS A 204 -16.37 -19.07 1.40
C LYS A 204 -17.22 -20.13 0.68
N ASP A 205 -18.53 -20.13 0.88
CA ASP A 205 -19.39 -21.14 0.24
C ASP A 205 -19.30 -21.04 -1.29
N SER A 206 -19.03 -19.84 -1.83
CA SER A 206 -18.84 -19.63 -3.26
C SER A 206 -17.48 -20.11 -3.77
N TYR A 207 -16.38 -19.88 -3.04
CA TYR A 207 -15.06 -20.41 -3.40
C TYR A 207 -15.09 -21.93 -3.53
N TYR A 208 -15.74 -22.60 -2.59
CA TYR A 208 -15.90 -24.05 -2.66
C TYR A 208 -16.95 -24.47 -3.71
N GLY A 209 -18.15 -23.92 -3.66
CA GLY A 209 -19.26 -24.33 -4.53
C GLY A 209 -19.05 -24.03 -6.03
N ILE A 210 -18.33 -22.96 -6.37
CA ILE A 210 -18.07 -22.52 -7.75
C ILE A 210 -16.73 -23.04 -8.29
N ARG A 211 -15.66 -23.06 -7.47
CA ARG A 211 -14.30 -23.42 -7.91
C ARG A 211 -13.76 -24.73 -7.35
N GLY A 212 -14.39 -25.29 -6.32
CA GLY A 212 -13.87 -26.44 -5.58
C GLY A 212 -12.67 -26.12 -4.69
N SER A 213 -12.36 -24.83 -4.50
CA SER A 213 -11.30 -24.36 -3.62
C SER A 213 -11.61 -24.74 -2.17
N LEU A 214 -10.65 -25.34 -1.48
CA LEU A 214 -10.81 -25.61 -0.05
C LEU A 214 -10.78 -24.28 0.70
N SER A 215 -11.94 -23.85 1.18
CA SER A 215 -12.13 -22.51 1.71
C SER A 215 -12.78 -22.53 3.07
N TRP A 216 -12.42 -21.56 3.90
CA TRP A 216 -13.11 -21.24 5.15
C TRP A 216 -13.00 -19.77 5.51
N THR A 217 -13.85 -19.37 6.45
CA THR A 217 -13.79 -18.05 7.08
C THR A 217 -13.00 -18.18 8.37
N LEU A 218 -11.99 -17.34 8.52
CA LEU A 218 -11.14 -17.28 9.70
C LEU A 218 -11.50 -16.02 10.50
N GLU A 219 -12.16 -16.22 11.64
CA GLU A 219 -12.41 -15.19 12.63
C GLU A 219 -11.22 -15.15 13.60
N ILE A 220 -10.44 -14.07 13.58
CA ILE A 220 -9.12 -14.00 14.24
C ILE A 220 -9.08 -13.19 15.54
N SER A 221 -10.17 -12.53 15.91
CA SER A 221 -10.20 -11.68 17.09
C SER A 221 -11.60 -11.27 17.45
N ASP A 222 -11.92 -11.25 18.75
CA ASP A 222 -13.15 -10.63 19.27
C ASP A 222 -13.18 -9.10 19.04
N ASN A 223 -12.03 -8.47 18.85
CA ASN A 223 -11.94 -7.03 18.58
C ASN A 223 -11.60 -6.76 17.10
N LYS A 224 -12.54 -6.14 16.41
CA LYS A 224 -12.42 -5.74 15.00
C LYS A 224 -11.32 -4.69 14.75
N SER A 225 -11.10 -3.80 15.72
CA SER A 225 -10.18 -2.66 15.63
C SER A 225 -9.28 -2.57 16.87
N PRO A 226 -8.36 -3.53 17.09
CA PRO A 226 -7.51 -3.59 18.27
C PRO A 226 -6.37 -2.57 18.22
N SER A 227 -5.77 -2.28 19.39
CA SER A 227 -4.58 -1.42 19.48
C SER A 227 -3.37 -2.01 18.73
N LEU A 228 -2.38 -1.17 18.39
CA LEU A 228 -1.19 -1.61 17.64
C LEU A 228 -0.42 -2.76 18.33
N GLU A 229 -0.38 -2.77 19.65
CA GLU A 229 0.24 -3.86 20.42
C GLU A 229 -0.52 -5.18 20.20
N LYS A 230 -1.85 -5.14 20.31
CA LYS A 230 -2.71 -6.31 20.07
C LYS A 230 -2.68 -6.78 18.62
N VAL A 231 -2.59 -5.89 17.64
CA VAL A 231 -2.39 -6.25 16.23
C VAL A 231 -1.13 -7.12 16.06
N ARG A 232 -0.02 -6.77 16.75
CA ARG A 232 1.23 -7.55 16.68
C ARG A 232 1.07 -8.93 17.29
N ASP A 233 0.36 -9.05 18.39
CA ASP A 233 0.13 -10.33 19.06
C ASP A 233 -0.81 -11.24 18.25
N ILE A 234 -1.91 -10.71 17.73
CA ILE A 234 -2.82 -11.44 16.84
C ILE A 234 -2.05 -11.94 15.62
N TYR A 235 -1.25 -11.10 14.97
CA TYR A 235 -0.42 -11.55 13.86
C TYR A 235 0.56 -12.66 14.25
N ARG A 236 1.25 -12.54 15.40
CA ARG A 236 2.15 -13.58 15.91
C ARG A 236 1.44 -14.91 16.17
N SER A 237 0.17 -14.87 16.57
CA SER A 237 -0.66 -16.06 16.77
C SER A 237 -1.06 -16.72 15.45
N ASN A 238 -1.34 -15.96 14.40
CA ASN A 238 -1.80 -16.49 13.11
C ASN A 238 -0.67 -16.85 12.13
N ARG A 239 0.48 -16.15 12.17
CA ARG A 239 1.59 -16.33 11.21
C ARG A 239 2.00 -17.81 11.00
N PRO A 240 2.33 -18.61 12.04
CA PRO A 240 2.69 -20.01 11.84
C PRO A 240 1.57 -20.83 11.18
N ALA A 241 0.32 -20.55 11.52
CA ALA A 241 -0.84 -21.24 10.95
C ALA A 241 -1.10 -20.86 9.48
N MET A 242 -0.88 -19.60 9.09
CA MET A 242 -0.96 -19.18 7.69
C MET A 242 0.15 -19.84 6.84
N LEU A 243 1.38 -19.96 7.36
CA LEU A 243 2.45 -20.70 6.69
C LEU A 243 2.13 -22.19 6.55
N TYR A 244 1.49 -22.79 7.55
CA TYR A 244 1.00 -24.17 7.49
C TYR A 244 0.01 -24.38 6.34
N LEU A 245 -0.90 -23.43 6.08
CA LEU A 245 -1.82 -23.53 4.94
C LEU A 245 -1.11 -23.43 3.60
N ILE A 246 -0.21 -22.46 3.44
CA ILE A 246 0.59 -22.28 2.22
C ILE A 246 1.36 -23.56 1.91
N LYS A 247 1.96 -24.16 2.93
CA LYS A 247 2.65 -25.46 2.82
C LYS A 247 1.72 -26.58 2.41
N SER A 248 0.57 -26.71 3.07
CA SER A 248 -0.38 -27.82 2.88
C SER A 248 -1.01 -27.82 1.48
N ALA A 249 -1.17 -26.66 0.86
CA ALA A 249 -1.71 -26.52 -0.49
C ALA A 249 -0.96 -27.33 -1.57
N GLY A 250 0.32 -27.68 -1.34
CA GLY A 250 1.08 -28.53 -2.27
C GLY A 250 1.02 -30.04 -1.98
N THR A 251 0.03 -30.50 -1.22
CA THR A 251 -0.18 -31.93 -0.94
C THR A 251 -1.33 -32.49 -1.78
N GLY A 252 -1.45 -33.82 -1.86
CA GLY A 252 -2.54 -34.48 -2.60
C GLY A 252 -2.16 -34.82 -4.04
N LEU A 253 -2.97 -34.39 -5.01
CA LEU A 253 -2.73 -34.60 -6.43
C LEU A 253 -2.36 -33.29 -7.13
N HIS A 254 -1.44 -33.37 -8.09
CA HIS A 254 -1.16 -32.26 -8.99
C HIS A 254 -0.80 -32.76 -10.38
N GLY A 255 -0.83 -31.89 -11.39
CA GLY A 255 -0.37 -32.24 -12.73
C GLY A 255 -0.87 -31.29 -13.80
N THR A 256 -0.73 -31.68 -15.07
CA THR A 256 -1.16 -30.87 -16.22
C THR A 256 -2.08 -31.65 -17.15
N ILE A 257 -3.04 -30.95 -17.74
CA ILE A 257 -3.99 -31.47 -18.71
C ILE A 257 -3.77 -30.76 -20.03
N ARG A 258 -3.42 -31.53 -21.06
CA ARG A 258 -3.03 -31.01 -22.38
C ARG A 258 -3.81 -31.64 -23.52
N ASP A 259 -3.95 -30.90 -24.60
CA ASP A 259 -4.46 -31.41 -25.87
C ASP A 259 -3.45 -32.41 -26.47
N ALA A 260 -3.91 -33.62 -26.78
CA ALA A 260 -3.07 -34.68 -27.35
C ALA A 260 -2.48 -34.33 -28.72
N LYS A 261 -3.14 -33.45 -29.49
CA LYS A 261 -2.68 -33.00 -30.82
C LYS A 261 -1.80 -31.76 -30.73
N THR A 262 -2.19 -30.75 -29.95
CA THR A 262 -1.52 -29.43 -29.94
C THR A 262 -0.53 -29.25 -28.79
N GLY A 263 -0.63 -30.03 -27.72
CA GLY A 263 0.18 -29.90 -26.51
C GLY A 263 -0.17 -28.71 -25.60
N LYS A 264 -1.16 -27.89 -25.98
CA LYS A 264 -1.63 -26.75 -25.19
C LYS A 264 -2.40 -27.21 -23.95
N GLY A 265 -2.37 -26.41 -22.88
CA GLY A 265 -3.20 -26.63 -21.69
C GLY A 265 -4.69 -26.58 -22.02
N ILE A 266 -5.50 -27.38 -21.33
CA ILE A 266 -6.95 -27.43 -21.51
C ILE A 266 -7.64 -27.04 -20.19
N PRO A 267 -8.63 -26.13 -20.20
CA PRO A 267 -9.60 -26.01 -19.12
C PRO A 267 -10.41 -27.32 -19.00
N ALA A 268 -10.17 -28.08 -17.95
CA ALA A 268 -10.79 -29.37 -17.67
C ALA A 268 -11.29 -29.45 -16.22
N MET A 269 -12.31 -30.27 -16.01
CA MET A 269 -12.86 -30.55 -14.69
C MET A 269 -12.36 -31.91 -14.21
N LEU A 270 -12.00 -31.96 -12.93
CA LEU A 270 -11.41 -33.11 -12.27
C LEU A 270 -12.35 -33.65 -11.21
N TRP A 271 -12.82 -34.86 -11.46
CA TRP A 271 -13.75 -35.59 -10.62
C TRP A 271 -12.99 -36.65 -9.86
N LEU A 272 -12.93 -36.51 -8.54
CA LEU A 272 -12.17 -37.40 -7.69
C LEU A 272 -13.08 -38.19 -6.78
N ARG A 273 -12.81 -39.49 -6.63
CA ARG A 273 -13.48 -40.35 -5.65
C ARG A 273 -12.53 -41.38 -5.07
N ASN A 274 -12.84 -41.84 -3.86
CA ASN A 274 -12.24 -43.03 -3.27
C ASN A 274 -13.35 -44.06 -2.97
N GLU A 275 -13.02 -45.13 -2.24
CA GLU A 275 -14.00 -46.17 -1.88
C GLU A 275 -15.10 -45.69 -0.91
N LYS A 276 -14.88 -44.56 -0.21
CA LYS A 276 -15.76 -44.04 0.83
C LYS A 276 -16.69 -42.94 0.34
N GLN A 277 -16.21 -42.07 -0.57
CA GLN A 277 -16.93 -40.88 -0.99
C GLN A 277 -16.45 -40.32 -2.34
N GLU A 278 -17.26 -39.43 -2.89
CA GLU A 278 -16.90 -38.53 -3.98
C GLU A 278 -16.55 -37.15 -3.41
N PHE A 279 -15.57 -36.48 -4.01
CA PHE A 279 -15.11 -35.16 -3.60
C PHE A 279 -15.67 -34.10 -4.56
N TRP A 280 -15.71 -32.84 -4.10
CA TRP A 280 -16.13 -31.73 -4.97
C TRP A 280 -15.16 -31.60 -6.13
N PRO A 281 -15.66 -31.45 -7.37
CA PRO A 281 -14.81 -31.30 -8.53
C PRO A 281 -14.00 -30.00 -8.45
N VAL A 282 -12.78 -30.05 -9.00
CA VAL A 282 -11.95 -28.86 -9.20
C VAL A 282 -11.70 -28.66 -10.69
N TYR A 283 -11.24 -27.47 -11.04
CA TYR A 283 -10.95 -27.10 -12.42
C TYR A 283 -9.43 -27.00 -12.58
N SER A 284 -8.90 -27.33 -13.75
CA SER A 284 -7.54 -26.91 -14.10
C SER A 284 -7.49 -25.40 -14.36
N ASP A 285 -6.28 -24.85 -14.27
CA ASP A 285 -5.99 -23.52 -14.71
C ASP A 285 -6.32 -23.36 -16.21
N PRO A 286 -7.06 -22.31 -16.61
CA PRO A 286 -7.48 -22.15 -17.99
C PRO A 286 -6.36 -21.73 -18.96
N LEU A 287 -5.23 -21.19 -18.47
CA LEU A 287 -4.11 -20.72 -19.27
C LEU A 287 -3.07 -21.82 -19.52
N ILE A 288 -2.60 -22.48 -18.46
CA ILE A 288 -1.51 -23.47 -18.55
C ILE A 288 -2.00 -24.91 -18.40
N GLY A 289 -3.23 -25.12 -17.95
CA GLY A 289 -3.87 -26.44 -17.83
C GLY A 289 -3.39 -27.27 -16.65
N ASP A 290 -2.66 -26.68 -15.69
CA ASP A 290 -2.26 -27.38 -14.49
C ASP A 290 -3.42 -27.47 -13.48
N PHE A 291 -3.28 -28.34 -12.50
CA PHE A 291 -4.26 -28.49 -11.43
C PHE A 291 -3.60 -29.01 -10.16
N HIS A 292 -4.24 -28.69 -9.05
CA HIS A 292 -3.89 -29.15 -7.72
C HIS A 292 -5.17 -29.48 -6.94
N LYS A 293 -5.26 -30.71 -6.43
CA LYS A 293 -6.37 -31.16 -5.57
C LYS A 293 -5.81 -31.76 -4.30
N MET A 294 -6.02 -31.06 -3.19
CA MET A 294 -5.64 -31.56 -1.88
C MET A 294 -6.61 -32.65 -1.42
N VAL A 295 -6.07 -33.81 -1.02
CA VAL A 295 -6.81 -34.94 -0.45
C VAL A 295 -5.93 -35.67 0.55
N GLN A 296 -6.55 -36.45 1.44
CA GLN A 296 -5.83 -37.28 2.40
C GLN A 296 -5.07 -38.42 1.70
N PRO A 297 -4.07 -39.03 2.36
CA PRO A 297 -3.38 -40.21 1.84
C PRO A 297 -4.37 -41.36 1.53
N GLY A 298 -4.18 -42.04 0.41
CA GLY A 298 -5.11 -43.09 -0.01
C GLY A 298 -5.10 -43.37 -1.51
N ASN A 299 -6.01 -44.24 -1.95
CA ASN A 299 -6.18 -44.60 -3.36
C ASN A 299 -7.42 -43.94 -3.95
N TYR A 300 -7.25 -43.35 -5.13
CA TYR A 300 -8.27 -42.57 -5.79
C TYR A 300 -8.54 -43.02 -7.22
N THR A 301 -9.77 -42.77 -7.68
CA THR A 301 -10.13 -42.74 -9.10
C THR A 301 -10.33 -41.29 -9.51
N LEU A 302 -9.60 -40.87 -10.54
CA LEU A 302 -9.70 -39.55 -11.15
C LEU A 302 -10.34 -39.69 -12.53
N ARG A 303 -11.49 -39.03 -12.73
CA ARG A 303 -12.10 -38.80 -14.05
C ARG A 303 -11.84 -37.35 -14.45
N ILE A 304 -11.40 -37.12 -15.68
CA ILE A 304 -11.13 -35.81 -16.23
C ILE A 304 -12.06 -35.61 -17.43
N THR A 305 -12.76 -34.48 -17.46
CA THR A 305 -13.72 -34.10 -18.51
C THR A 305 -13.43 -32.70 -19.00
N ALA A 306 -13.60 -32.45 -20.30
CA ALA A 306 -13.51 -31.12 -20.89
C ALA A 306 -14.41 -31.04 -22.13
N ASN A 307 -15.03 -29.89 -22.39
CA ASN A 307 -15.87 -29.69 -23.57
C ASN A 307 -15.04 -29.91 -24.84
N GLY A 308 -15.57 -30.71 -25.77
CA GLY A 308 -14.87 -31.08 -27.00
C GLY A 308 -13.75 -32.12 -26.83
N TYR A 309 -13.70 -32.85 -25.71
CA TYR A 309 -12.70 -33.90 -25.45
C TYR A 309 -13.33 -35.17 -24.91
N ARG A 310 -12.67 -36.30 -25.20
CA ARG A 310 -13.05 -37.59 -24.63
C ARG A 310 -12.62 -37.67 -23.17
N ASP A 311 -13.56 -38.01 -22.30
CA ASP A 311 -13.31 -38.30 -20.89
C ASP A 311 -12.16 -39.29 -20.69
N LYS A 312 -11.35 -39.04 -19.67
CA LYS A 312 -10.27 -39.93 -19.25
C LYS A 312 -10.45 -40.34 -17.80
N ILE A 313 -10.45 -41.65 -17.55
CA ILE A 313 -10.59 -42.24 -16.21
C ILE A 313 -9.31 -42.98 -15.85
N MET A 314 -8.74 -42.63 -14.71
CA MET A 314 -7.55 -43.26 -14.13
C MET A 314 -7.90 -43.81 -12.76
N LYS A 315 -7.62 -45.09 -12.53
CA LYS A 315 -7.93 -45.80 -11.28
C LYS A 315 -6.64 -46.08 -10.51
N ASN A 316 -6.77 -46.28 -9.21
CA ASN A 316 -5.67 -46.67 -8.30
C ASN A 316 -4.54 -45.64 -8.26
N ILE A 317 -4.87 -44.34 -8.28
CA ILE A 317 -3.90 -43.28 -8.06
C ILE A 317 -3.63 -43.21 -6.56
N THR A 318 -2.41 -43.55 -6.14
CA THR A 318 -2.00 -43.52 -4.74
C THR A 318 -1.48 -42.13 -4.37
N VAL A 319 -2.04 -41.52 -3.34
CA VAL A 319 -1.53 -40.31 -2.68
C VAL A 319 -0.76 -40.74 -1.43
N PRO A 320 0.51 -40.34 -1.27
CA PRO A 320 1.35 -40.74 -0.15
C PRO A 320 0.98 -40.01 1.15
N ASP A 321 1.51 -40.51 2.28
CA ASP A 321 1.36 -39.88 3.60
C ASP A 321 2.01 -38.49 3.68
N THR A 322 3.03 -38.23 2.86
CA THR A 322 3.73 -36.96 2.77
C THR A 322 4.00 -36.59 1.31
N GLY A 323 3.69 -35.35 0.93
CA GLY A 323 3.92 -34.82 -0.41
C GLY A 323 2.68 -34.92 -1.30
N SER A 324 2.90 -35.09 -2.60
CA SER A 324 1.86 -35.14 -3.63
C SER A 324 2.19 -36.17 -4.70
N THR A 325 1.18 -36.53 -5.49
CA THR A 325 1.33 -37.42 -6.65
C THR A 325 1.08 -36.64 -7.94
N ALA A 326 2.07 -36.63 -8.83
CA ALA A 326 2.01 -36.00 -10.13
C ALA A 326 1.21 -36.85 -11.14
N VAL A 327 0.28 -36.23 -11.85
CA VAL A 327 -0.62 -36.87 -12.82
C VAL A 327 -0.76 -36.00 -14.06
N ASN A 328 0.06 -36.26 -15.08
CA ASN A 328 0.00 -35.53 -16.35
C ASN A 328 -0.83 -36.30 -17.38
N VAL A 329 -1.73 -35.59 -18.05
CA VAL A 329 -2.74 -36.18 -18.92
C VAL A 329 -2.85 -35.44 -20.23
N SER A 330 -2.80 -36.19 -21.33
CA SER A 330 -3.29 -35.72 -22.63
C SER A 330 -4.71 -36.22 -22.89
N LEU A 331 -5.58 -35.33 -23.37
CA LEU A 331 -6.95 -35.62 -23.77
C LEU A 331 -7.09 -35.62 -25.30
N GLU A 332 -7.84 -36.59 -25.82
CA GLU A 332 -8.15 -36.71 -27.24
C GLU A 332 -9.38 -35.86 -27.58
N PRO A 333 -9.36 -35.07 -28.67
CA PRO A 333 -10.55 -34.32 -29.11
C PRO A 333 -11.74 -35.24 -29.41
N ALA A 334 -12.95 -34.76 -29.08
CA ALA A 334 -14.23 -35.42 -29.32
C ALA A 334 -15.35 -34.39 -29.53
N ASP A 335 -16.56 -34.88 -29.80
CA ASP A 335 -17.76 -34.05 -29.86
C ASP A 335 -18.44 -33.96 -28.48
N GLY A 336 -19.30 -32.96 -28.31
CA GLY A 336 -20.09 -32.76 -27.10
C GLY A 336 -19.67 -31.51 -26.34
N LYS A 337 -20.66 -30.69 -26.00
CA LYS A 337 -20.50 -29.43 -25.29
C LYS A 337 -21.58 -29.34 -24.23
N PHE A 338 -21.18 -29.29 -22.97
CA PHE A 338 -22.09 -29.28 -21.84
C PHE A 338 -21.87 -28.04 -20.99
N ALA A 339 -22.80 -27.77 -20.07
CA ALA A 339 -22.54 -26.82 -19.00
C ALA A 339 -21.22 -27.15 -18.32
N TRP A 340 -20.36 -26.13 -18.25
CA TRP A 340 -18.98 -26.23 -17.82
C TRP A 340 -18.84 -25.93 -16.33
N GLN A 341 -19.56 -24.93 -15.81
CA GLN A 341 -19.40 -24.47 -14.44
C GLN A 341 -20.69 -23.84 -13.89
N VAL A 342 -20.97 -24.11 -12.61
CA VAL A 342 -22.02 -23.42 -11.85
C VAL A 342 -21.49 -22.09 -11.32
N LEU A 343 -22.20 -20.98 -11.58
CA LEU A 343 -21.77 -19.65 -11.16
C LEU A 343 -22.63 -19.04 -10.06
N SER A 344 -23.93 -19.28 -10.10
CA SER A 344 -24.83 -18.88 -9.03
C SER A 344 -26.07 -19.76 -9.01
N CYS A 345 -26.66 -19.90 -7.85
CA CYS A 345 -27.90 -20.64 -7.67
C CYS A 345 -28.68 -20.11 -6.48
N ARG A 346 -29.96 -20.45 -6.43
CA ARG A 346 -30.86 -20.12 -5.34
C ARG A 346 -31.91 -21.21 -5.18
N VAL A 347 -32.07 -21.67 -3.95
CA VAL A 347 -33.25 -22.39 -3.47
C VAL A 347 -33.95 -21.46 -2.48
N PRO A 348 -35.11 -20.86 -2.80
CA PRO A 348 -35.77 -19.93 -1.91
C PRO A 348 -36.05 -20.55 -0.53
N GLY A 349 -35.53 -19.93 0.54
CA GLY A 349 -35.71 -20.44 1.91
C GLY A 349 -34.88 -21.69 2.26
N ASN A 350 -33.95 -22.11 1.40
CA ASN A 350 -33.04 -23.25 1.60
C ASN A 350 -33.76 -24.55 2.02
N ASN A 351 -34.60 -25.12 1.17
CA ASN A 351 -35.20 -26.43 1.44
C ASN A 351 -34.11 -27.49 1.65
N PHE A 352 -33.87 -27.91 2.90
CA PHE A 352 -32.78 -28.84 3.23
C PHE A 352 -33.04 -30.28 2.76
N SER A 353 -34.26 -30.58 2.34
CA SER A 353 -34.62 -31.85 1.72
C SER A 353 -34.15 -31.98 0.28
N ASP A 354 -33.78 -30.86 -0.37
CA ASP A 354 -33.15 -30.88 -1.69
C ASP A 354 -31.65 -31.09 -1.54
N ASP A 355 -31.07 -31.91 -2.42
CA ASP A 355 -29.64 -32.16 -2.37
C ASP A 355 -28.88 -30.96 -2.95
N GLY A 356 -28.09 -30.28 -2.13
CA GLY A 356 -27.29 -29.10 -2.51
C GLY A 356 -26.09 -29.42 -3.41
N ILE A 357 -26.08 -30.55 -4.11
CA ILE A 357 -24.98 -30.99 -4.98
C ILE A 357 -25.17 -30.41 -6.38
N THR A 358 -24.86 -29.12 -6.52
CA THR A 358 -25.11 -28.36 -7.76
C THR A 358 -24.28 -28.83 -8.95
N TYR A 359 -23.13 -29.48 -8.72
CA TYR A 359 -22.26 -29.92 -9.82
C TYR A 359 -22.82 -31.10 -10.63
N HIS A 360 -23.87 -31.77 -10.13
CA HIS A 360 -24.52 -32.86 -10.86
C HIS A 360 -25.09 -32.42 -12.22
N VAL A 361 -25.37 -31.13 -12.40
CA VAL A 361 -25.86 -30.55 -13.66
C VAL A 361 -24.79 -30.46 -14.77
N LEU A 362 -23.53 -30.80 -14.45
CA LEU A 362 -22.38 -30.59 -15.33
C LEU A 362 -21.97 -31.88 -16.03
N GLY A 363 -21.67 -31.77 -17.32
CA GLY A 363 -21.27 -32.90 -18.16
C GLY A 363 -22.45 -33.60 -18.83
N VAL A 364 -22.23 -34.86 -19.21
CA VAL A 364 -23.23 -35.68 -19.92
C VAL A 364 -24.39 -36.06 -18.99
N PRO A 365 -25.63 -36.19 -19.51
CA PRO A 365 -26.76 -36.71 -18.74
C PRO A 365 -26.42 -38.07 -18.12
N ASP A 366 -26.47 -38.19 -16.79
CA ASP A 366 -26.12 -39.42 -16.07
C ASP A 366 -27.12 -39.81 -14.97
N ARG A 367 -28.26 -39.09 -14.89
CA ARG A 367 -29.32 -39.22 -13.89
C ARG A 367 -28.87 -38.87 -12.48
N ARG A 368 -27.78 -38.12 -12.34
CA ARG A 368 -27.47 -37.40 -11.13
C ARG A 368 -27.87 -35.97 -11.38
N PHE A 369 -28.78 -35.46 -10.55
CA PHE A 369 -29.39 -34.17 -10.78
C PHE A 369 -29.27 -33.26 -9.56
N TYR A 370 -29.59 -32.00 -9.82
CA TYR A 370 -29.77 -30.97 -8.81
C TYR A 370 -31.20 -30.42 -8.92
N SER A 371 -31.96 -30.58 -7.85
CA SER A 371 -33.30 -30.01 -7.73
C SER A 371 -33.20 -28.51 -7.49
N LEU A 372 -33.85 -27.72 -8.34
CA LEU A 372 -33.80 -26.26 -8.21
C LEU A 372 -34.56 -25.75 -6.99
N GLY A 373 -35.48 -26.54 -6.42
CA GLY A 373 -36.44 -26.06 -5.45
C GLY A 373 -37.54 -25.25 -6.14
N ARG A 374 -38.69 -25.14 -5.46
CA ARG A 374 -39.81 -24.35 -5.97
C ARG A 374 -39.42 -22.88 -6.14
N LYS A 375 -39.55 -22.34 -7.36
CA LYS A 375 -39.09 -21.02 -7.80
C LYS A 375 -37.58 -20.77 -7.65
N GLY A 376 -36.80 -21.83 -7.49
CA GLY A 376 -35.36 -21.71 -7.50
C GLY A 376 -34.80 -21.62 -8.90
N TRP A 377 -33.51 -21.33 -8.96
CA TRP A 377 -32.83 -21.12 -10.24
C TRP A 377 -31.34 -21.41 -10.13
N ILE A 378 -30.74 -21.68 -11.28
CA ILE A 378 -29.30 -21.89 -11.45
C ILE A 378 -28.79 -21.14 -12.67
N VAL A 379 -27.56 -20.63 -12.59
CA VAL A 379 -26.83 -20.02 -13.69
C VAL A 379 -25.58 -20.83 -13.97
N LEU A 380 -25.44 -21.25 -15.22
CA LEU A 380 -24.34 -22.07 -15.72
C LEU A 380 -23.55 -21.31 -16.79
N ASP A 381 -22.23 -21.47 -16.77
CA ASP A 381 -21.35 -21.11 -17.89
C ASP A 381 -21.23 -22.31 -18.82
N MET A 382 -21.42 -22.12 -20.13
CA MET A 382 -21.15 -23.14 -21.14
C MET A 382 -19.64 -23.29 -21.45
N GLY A 383 -18.79 -22.42 -20.88
CA GLY A 383 -17.34 -22.37 -21.09
C GLY A 383 -16.93 -21.71 -22.41
N GLU A 384 -17.80 -21.79 -23.41
CA GLU A 384 -17.65 -21.17 -24.73
C GLU A 384 -18.95 -20.53 -25.23
N THR A 385 -18.87 -19.80 -26.34
CA THR A 385 -20.06 -19.19 -26.96
C THR A 385 -20.76 -20.21 -27.85
N ILE A 386 -22.06 -20.41 -27.63
CA ILE A 386 -22.97 -21.20 -28.45
C ILE A 386 -23.64 -20.28 -29.47
N PHE A 387 -23.69 -20.69 -30.73
CA PHE A 387 -24.25 -19.90 -31.84
C PHE A 387 -25.57 -20.51 -32.33
N ASP A 388 -26.43 -19.67 -32.89
CA ASP A 388 -27.65 -20.02 -33.62
C ASP A 388 -27.31 -20.85 -34.88
N LEU A 389 -27.70 -22.12 -34.87
CA LEU A 389 -27.58 -23.08 -35.97
C LEU A 389 -28.99 -23.52 -36.42
N PRO A 390 -29.15 -24.05 -37.65
CA PRO A 390 -30.43 -24.62 -38.07
C PRO A 390 -30.87 -25.75 -37.13
N GLY A 391 -32.07 -25.62 -36.54
CA GLY A 391 -32.65 -26.62 -35.63
C GLY A 391 -32.54 -26.20 -34.17
N ASP A 392 -32.66 -27.16 -33.25
CA ASP A 392 -32.50 -26.87 -31.83
C ASP A 392 -31.01 -26.77 -31.48
N ASP A 393 -30.64 -25.73 -30.72
CA ASP A 393 -29.26 -25.41 -30.33
C ASP A 393 -28.92 -25.82 -28.90
N LEU A 394 -29.92 -25.97 -28.05
CA LEU A 394 -29.77 -26.23 -26.63
C LEU A 394 -30.73 -27.34 -26.20
N LYS A 395 -30.24 -28.27 -25.41
CA LYS A 395 -31.02 -29.33 -24.79
C LYS A 395 -30.85 -29.28 -23.28
N ILE A 396 -31.97 -29.31 -22.57
CA ILE A 396 -32.04 -29.41 -21.12
C ILE A 396 -32.54 -30.82 -20.79
N SER A 397 -31.84 -31.52 -19.90
CA SER A 397 -32.17 -32.89 -19.51
C SER A 397 -32.67 -32.94 -18.08
N GLU A 398 -33.77 -33.65 -17.89
CA GLU A 398 -34.37 -33.94 -16.59
C GLU A 398 -33.76 -35.23 -16.01
N GLY A 399 -33.49 -35.23 -14.72
CA GLY A 399 -32.75 -36.30 -14.05
C GLY A 399 -33.58 -37.47 -13.57
N ASP A 400 -34.88 -37.29 -13.42
CA ASP A 400 -35.76 -38.28 -12.84
C ASP A 400 -36.90 -38.71 -13.80
N LEU A 401 -37.96 -39.34 -13.28
CA LEU A 401 -39.06 -39.84 -14.11
C LEU A 401 -40.32 -38.95 -14.05
N THR A 402 -40.30 -37.86 -13.29
CA THR A 402 -41.44 -36.95 -13.13
C THR A 402 -41.20 -35.67 -13.92
N PRO A 403 -41.95 -35.40 -15.01
CA PRO A 403 -41.75 -34.18 -15.79
C PRO A 403 -42.20 -32.90 -15.08
N GLU A 404 -41.26 -32.08 -14.62
CA GLU A 404 -41.48 -30.73 -14.05
C GLU A 404 -41.26 -29.60 -15.07
N GLY A 405 -41.84 -28.44 -14.78
CA GLY A 405 -41.79 -27.26 -15.63
C GLY A 405 -40.68 -26.28 -15.27
N TYR A 406 -40.12 -25.61 -16.27
CA TYR A 406 -39.08 -24.60 -16.08
C TYR A 406 -39.06 -23.55 -17.20
N ALA A 407 -38.39 -22.43 -16.96
CA ALA A 407 -38.08 -21.41 -17.93
C ALA A 407 -36.57 -21.34 -18.20
N VAL A 408 -36.19 -21.15 -19.46
CA VAL A 408 -34.79 -21.01 -19.90
C VAL A 408 -34.54 -19.59 -20.34
N TYR A 409 -33.46 -19.00 -19.82
CA TYR A 409 -32.95 -17.71 -20.22
C TYR A 409 -31.48 -17.84 -20.60
N VAL A 410 -31.03 -17.02 -21.54
CA VAL A 410 -29.64 -17.03 -22.00
C VAL A 410 -29.07 -15.62 -22.03
N ALA A 411 -27.75 -15.50 -21.88
CA ALA A 411 -27.04 -14.23 -21.92
C ALA A 411 -25.62 -14.39 -22.49
N ALA A 412 -25.11 -13.32 -23.11
CA ALA A 412 -23.71 -13.25 -23.55
C ALA A 412 -22.74 -12.92 -22.40
N LYS A 413 -23.24 -12.32 -21.31
CA LYS A 413 -22.46 -11.93 -20.12
C LYS A 413 -23.15 -12.45 -18.86
N MET A 414 -22.34 -12.90 -17.91
CA MET A 414 -22.78 -13.38 -16.60
C MET A 414 -23.60 -12.36 -15.80
N THR A 415 -23.33 -11.06 -15.97
CA THR A 415 -24.00 -9.97 -15.23
C THR A 415 -25.32 -9.50 -15.85
N GLY A 416 -25.86 -10.23 -16.84
CA GLY A 416 -27.30 -10.23 -17.15
C GLY A 416 -27.85 -9.15 -18.08
N GLU A 417 -27.96 -9.47 -19.37
CA GLU A 417 -29.10 -9.05 -20.19
C GLU A 417 -29.87 -10.32 -20.56
N TRP A 418 -30.53 -10.92 -19.56
CA TRP A 418 -31.17 -12.23 -19.70
C TRP A 418 -32.30 -12.17 -20.73
N GLN A 419 -32.16 -12.94 -21.80
CA GLN A 419 -33.17 -13.09 -22.83
C GLN A 419 -33.87 -14.43 -22.64
N LYS A 420 -35.20 -14.40 -22.56
CA LYS A 420 -35.98 -15.64 -22.42
C LYS A 420 -35.91 -16.42 -23.74
N LEU A 421 -35.49 -17.67 -23.65
CA LEU A 421 -35.44 -18.60 -24.77
C LEU A 421 -36.72 -19.43 -24.86
N GLY A 422 -37.35 -19.77 -23.73
CA GLY A 422 -38.61 -20.51 -23.74
C GLY A 422 -38.99 -21.07 -22.39
N ASN A 423 -40.08 -21.86 -22.38
CA ASN A 423 -40.44 -22.72 -21.26
C ASN A 423 -40.30 -24.18 -21.69
N GLY A 424 -39.80 -25.04 -20.81
CA GLY A 424 -39.69 -26.47 -21.01
C GLY A 424 -40.51 -27.25 -20.00
N ARG A 425 -40.73 -28.54 -20.28
CA ARG A 425 -41.24 -29.51 -19.33
C ARG A 425 -40.53 -30.83 -19.53
N GLY A 426 -39.94 -31.37 -18.46
CA GLY A 426 -38.98 -32.45 -18.55
C GLY A 426 -37.83 -32.19 -19.52
N SER A 427 -37.27 -33.25 -20.09
CA SER A 427 -36.22 -33.06 -21.10
C SER A 427 -36.76 -32.35 -22.35
N ALA A 428 -36.21 -31.19 -22.70
CA ALA A 428 -36.66 -30.38 -23.83
C ALA A 428 -35.50 -29.73 -24.59
N THR A 429 -35.77 -29.37 -25.85
CA THR A 429 -34.82 -28.72 -26.75
C THR A 429 -35.31 -27.33 -27.14
N PHE A 430 -34.37 -26.44 -27.49
CA PHE A 430 -34.63 -25.04 -27.76
C PHE A 430 -33.80 -24.52 -28.93
N ASP A 431 -34.47 -23.85 -29.86
CA ASP A 431 -33.89 -23.15 -31.02
C ASP A 431 -33.72 -21.65 -30.70
N LEU A 432 -32.50 -21.13 -30.87
CA LEU A 432 -32.17 -19.72 -30.66
C LEU A 432 -32.87 -18.80 -31.67
N ALA A 433 -33.04 -19.25 -32.92
CA ALA A 433 -33.69 -18.50 -33.98
C ALA A 433 -35.15 -18.17 -33.64
N ALA A 434 -35.83 -19.05 -32.90
CA ALA A 434 -37.22 -18.87 -32.49
C ALA A 434 -37.44 -17.56 -31.69
N ASN A 435 -36.39 -17.08 -30.99
CA ASN A 435 -36.43 -15.85 -30.20
C ASN A 435 -35.45 -14.78 -30.72
N LYS A 436 -34.97 -14.92 -31.97
CA LYS A 436 -34.00 -14.00 -32.61
C LYS A 436 -32.68 -13.85 -31.85
N ILE A 437 -32.29 -14.87 -31.10
CA ILE A 437 -31.01 -14.91 -30.38
C ILE A 437 -29.96 -15.44 -31.35
N LYS A 438 -28.78 -14.82 -31.41
CA LYS A 438 -27.69 -15.23 -32.33
C LYS A 438 -26.59 -16.03 -31.68
N SER A 439 -26.39 -15.81 -30.39
CA SER A 439 -25.45 -16.57 -29.58
C SER A 439 -25.66 -16.31 -28.10
N PHE A 440 -25.13 -17.19 -27.26
CA PHE A 440 -25.07 -17.02 -25.82
C PHE A 440 -23.86 -17.76 -25.24
N ARG A 441 -23.52 -17.48 -23.98
CA ARG A 441 -22.52 -18.26 -23.21
C ARG A 441 -23.07 -18.73 -21.87
N PHE A 442 -23.93 -17.92 -21.25
CA PHE A 442 -24.51 -18.21 -19.95
C PHE A 442 -25.95 -18.62 -20.13
N VAL A 443 -26.36 -19.65 -19.40
CA VAL A 443 -27.74 -20.15 -19.35
C VAL A 443 -28.23 -20.06 -17.92
N ARG A 444 -29.47 -19.61 -17.76
CA ARG A 444 -30.19 -19.54 -16.50
C ARG A 444 -31.45 -20.38 -16.63
N ILE A 445 -31.64 -21.30 -15.70
CA ILE A 445 -32.80 -22.18 -15.64
C ILE A 445 -33.55 -21.83 -14.37
N GLU A 446 -34.84 -21.54 -14.49
CA GLU A 446 -35.71 -21.18 -13.39
C GLU A 446 -36.88 -22.17 -13.31
N ASP A 447 -37.13 -22.71 -12.14
CA ASP A 447 -38.34 -23.46 -11.85
C ASP A 447 -39.59 -22.58 -12.05
N ASP A 448 -40.66 -23.12 -12.61
CA ASP A 448 -41.86 -22.35 -12.94
C ASP A 448 -42.78 -22.06 -11.74
N GLY A 449 -42.45 -22.63 -10.57
CA GLY A 449 -43.12 -22.40 -9.30
C GLY A 449 -44.33 -23.28 -9.02
N ASP A 450 -44.54 -24.33 -9.82
CA ASP A 450 -45.48 -25.39 -9.50
C ASP A 450 -45.00 -26.29 -8.33
N GLY A 451 -45.73 -27.36 -8.01
CA GLY A 451 -45.39 -28.24 -6.89
C GLY A 451 -45.42 -27.62 -5.47
N PHE A 452 -44.91 -28.39 -4.50
CA PHE A 452 -44.79 -27.98 -3.09
C PHE A 452 -43.33 -27.72 -2.73
N ALA A 453 -43.04 -26.63 -2.00
CA ALA A 453 -41.66 -26.23 -1.66
C ALA A 453 -41.00 -27.05 -0.53
N SER A 454 -41.74 -27.94 0.13
CA SER A 454 -41.29 -28.63 1.35
C SER A 454 -41.24 -30.15 1.20
N VAL A 455 -41.17 -30.64 -0.03
CA VAL A 455 -40.93 -32.06 -0.33
C VAL A 455 -39.46 -32.26 -0.69
N ALA A 456 -38.98 -33.49 -0.63
CA ALA A 456 -37.66 -33.80 -1.15
C ALA A 456 -37.65 -33.66 -2.66
N ASN A 457 -36.58 -33.07 -3.19
CA ASN A 457 -36.39 -32.77 -4.61
C ASN A 457 -37.54 -31.92 -5.17
N ALA A 458 -37.82 -30.80 -4.53
CA ALA A 458 -38.83 -29.87 -4.99
C ALA A 458 -38.37 -29.14 -6.27
N GLY A 459 -39.32 -28.84 -7.16
CA GLY A 459 -39.06 -28.12 -8.41
C GLY A 459 -38.34 -28.96 -9.45
N PHE A 460 -37.87 -28.33 -10.53
CA PHE A 460 -37.21 -29.02 -11.64
C PHE A 460 -35.90 -29.72 -11.26
N ASP A 461 -35.80 -31.01 -11.59
CA ASP A 461 -34.64 -31.87 -11.36
C ASP A 461 -33.66 -31.86 -12.54
N LEU A 462 -32.76 -30.86 -12.56
CA LEU A 462 -31.82 -30.64 -13.66
C LEU A 462 -30.65 -31.65 -13.63
N ASP A 463 -30.46 -32.41 -14.71
CA ASP A 463 -29.36 -33.39 -14.90
C ASP A 463 -28.25 -32.85 -15.80
N ALA A 464 -28.60 -32.22 -16.93
CA ALA A 464 -27.59 -31.70 -17.84
C ALA A 464 -28.12 -30.58 -18.74
N VAL A 465 -27.18 -29.74 -19.17
CA VAL A 465 -27.39 -28.76 -20.24
C VAL A 465 -26.38 -29.02 -21.35
N GLU A 466 -26.87 -29.31 -22.54
CA GLU A 466 -26.09 -29.71 -23.72
C GLU A 466 -26.30 -28.69 -24.84
N ALA A 467 -25.22 -28.21 -25.47
CA ALA A 467 -25.34 -27.53 -26.75
C ALA A 467 -25.47 -28.59 -27.85
N CYS A 468 -26.60 -28.57 -28.56
CA CYS A 468 -26.91 -29.52 -29.61
C CYS A 468 -25.95 -29.31 -30.79
N ASN A 469 -25.20 -30.36 -31.13
CA ASN A 469 -24.57 -30.43 -32.45
C ASN A 469 -25.61 -30.96 -33.43
N ASN A 470 -25.82 -30.32 -34.58
CA ASN A 470 -26.69 -30.84 -35.63
C ASN A 470 -25.86 -31.60 -36.69
N PRO A 471 -25.68 -32.94 -36.57
CA PRO A 471 -24.79 -33.72 -37.43
C PRO A 471 -25.28 -33.89 -38.88
N GLU A 472 -26.51 -33.49 -39.21
CA GLU A 472 -27.05 -33.57 -40.58
C GLU A 472 -26.72 -32.35 -41.47
N MET A 473 -25.98 -31.37 -40.95
CA MET A 473 -25.69 -30.16 -41.73
C MET A 473 -24.83 -30.42 -42.97
N ALA A 474 -25.24 -29.80 -44.09
CA ALA A 474 -24.36 -29.47 -45.20
C ALA A 474 -23.11 -28.71 -44.69
N ALA A 475 -22.09 -28.59 -45.55
CA ALA A 475 -20.89 -27.80 -45.28
C ALA A 475 -21.20 -26.47 -44.58
N PHE A 476 -20.80 -26.33 -43.30
CA PHE A 476 -21.09 -25.15 -42.48
C PHE A 476 -19.78 -24.55 -41.94
N PRO A 477 -19.00 -23.90 -42.82
CA PRO A 477 -17.79 -23.21 -42.43
C PRO A 477 -18.14 -21.94 -41.65
N VAL A 478 -17.80 -21.91 -40.36
CA VAL A 478 -17.90 -20.69 -39.57
C VAL A 478 -16.52 -20.18 -39.20
N PRO A 479 -16.33 -18.84 -39.17
CA PRO A 479 -15.19 -18.26 -38.49
C PRO A 479 -15.30 -18.61 -37.00
N VAL A 480 -14.38 -19.44 -36.50
CA VAL A 480 -14.25 -19.75 -35.07
C VAL A 480 -13.27 -18.83 -34.36
N GLY A 481 -12.49 -18.08 -35.14
CA GLY A 481 -11.60 -17.06 -34.63
C GLY A 481 -11.13 -16.12 -35.72
N VAL A 482 -10.70 -14.93 -35.30
CA VAL A 482 -9.91 -14.04 -36.14
C VAL A 482 -8.70 -13.65 -35.33
N SER A 483 -7.51 -13.91 -35.86
CA SER A 483 -6.28 -13.43 -35.25
C SER A 483 -5.70 -12.30 -36.10
N PHE A 484 -5.31 -11.24 -35.42
CA PHE A 484 -4.58 -10.13 -36.02
C PHE A 484 -3.09 -10.43 -35.85
N VAL A 485 -2.38 -10.58 -36.95
CA VAL A 485 -0.93 -10.69 -36.90
C VAL A 485 -0.38 -9.30 -37.18
N ASP A 486 -0.04 -8.61 -36.10
CA ASP A 486 0.84 -7.45 -36.19
C ASP A 486 2.22 -7.96 -36.63
N THR A 487 2.56 -7.68 -37.88
CA THR A 487 3.84 -8.11 -38.48
C THR A 487 4.78 -6.94 -38.72
N LEU A 488 4.36 -5.69 -38.46
CA LEU A 488 5.02 -4.53 -39.05
C LEU A 488 5.22 -3.32 -38.11
N SER A 489 4.65 -3.26 -36.91
CA SER A 489 4.77 -2.07 -36.04
C SER A 489 5.35 -2.33 -34.65
N ASN A 490 4.73 -3.16 -33.80
CA ASN A 490 5.19 -3.33 -32.40
C ASN A 490 5.06 -4.74 -31.80
N PHE A 491 4.49 -5.70 -32.54
CA PHE A 491 4.25 -7.10 -32.19
C PHE A 491 3.47 -7.29 -30.88
N ASN A 492 2.68 -6.30 -30.46
CA ASN A 492 1.96 -6.36 -29.18
C ASN A 492 0.64 -7.15 -29.27
N GLY A 493 0.25 -7.58 -30.47
CA GLY A 493 -0.96 -8.38 -30.72
C GLY A 493 -2.26 -7.58 -30.64
N VAL A 494 -2.21 -6.25 -30.61
CA VAL A 494 -3.34 -5.34 -30.56
C VAL A 494 -3.33 -4.48 -31.83
N TRP A 495 -4.50 -4.22 -32.41
CA TRP A 495 -4.61 -3.32 -33.55
C TRP A 495 -4.81 -1.88 -33.09
N GLU A 496 -3.85 -1.00 -33.38
CA GLU A 496 -3.89 0.41 -33.01
C GLU A 496 -4.05 1.32 -34.24
N SER A 497 -4.62 2.52 -34.05
CA SER A 497 -4.73 3.52 -35.11
C SER A 497 -3.33 3.90 -35.62
N GLY A 498 -3.17 3.92 -36.94
CA GLY A 498 -1.88 4.13 -37.62
C GLY A 498 -1.13 2.85 -37.99
N GLU A 499 -1.64 1.66 -37.64
CA GLU A 499 -0.99 0.37 -37.94
C GLU A 499 -1.66 -0.41 -39.09
N TRP A 500 -0.88 -1.32 -39.67
CA TRP A 500 -1.35 -2.37 -40.57
C TRP A 500 -1.44 -3.69 -39.83
N VAL A 501 -2.54 -4.42 -40.01
CA VAL A 501 -2.69 -5.77 -39.46
C VAL A 501 -3.07 -6.76 -40.56
N ASN A 502 -2.46 -7.95 -40.51
CA ASN A 502 -2.95 -9.09 -41.28
C ASN A 502 -4.11 -9.73 -40.52
N VAL A 503 -5.20 -10.00 -41.22
CA VAL A 503 -6.37 -10.68 -40.68
C VAL A 503 -6.30 -12.12 -41.11
N ASP A 504 -6.14 -12.99 -40.11
CA ASP A 504 -6.24 -14.42 -40.31
C ASP A 504 -7.58 -14.90 -39.79
N VAL A 505 -8.38 -15.49 -40.67
CA VAL A 505 -9.66 -16.07 -40.32
C VAL A 505 -9.45 -17.55 -40.05
N HIS A 506 -9.76 -17.98 -38.83
CA HIS A 506 -9.73 -19.38 -38.43
C HIS A 506 -11.11 -19.93 -38.71
N LEU A 507 -11.19 -20.81 -39.69
CA LEU A 507 -12.43 -21.38 -40.16
C LEU A 507 -12.54 -22.82 -39.71
N LYS A 508 -13.66 -23.15 -39.08
CA LYS A 508 -14.01 -24.52 -38.76
C LYS A 508 -15.26 -24.91 -39.51
N ASN A 509 -15.23 -26.08 -40.14
CA ASN A 509 -16.44 -26.68 -40.66
C ASN A 509 -17.16 -27.39 -39.53
N ASN A 510 -18.24 -26.77 -39.03
CA ASN A 510 -19.09 -27.35 -38.00
C ASN A 510 -20.22 -28.23 -38.60
N GLY A 511 -20.25 -28.39 -39.92
CA GLY A 511 -21.19 -29.28 -40.62
C GLY A 511 -20.68 -30.71 -40.75
N GLY A 512 -21.56 -31.63 -41.13
CA GLY A 512 -21.26 -33.06 -41.31
C GLY A 512 -20.63 -33.42 -42.66
N ASN A 513 -20.65 -32.50 -43.64
CA ASN A 513 -20.13 -32.70 -45.00
C ASN A 513 -18.90 -31.82 -45.28
N GLU A 514 -18.01 -32.27 -46.19
CA GLU A 514 -16.88 -31.46 -46.67
C GLU A 514 -17.37 -30.16 -47.33
N ALA A 515 -16.81 -29.03 -46.89
CA ALA A 515 -17.03 -27.72 -47.48
C ALA A 515 -16.03 -27.47 -48.61
N ARG A 516 -16.51 -27.10 -49.80
CA ARG A 516 -15.68 -26.79 -50.98
C ARG A 516 -16.03 -25.42 -51.54
N ASN A 517 -15.08 -24.80 -52.26
CA ASN A 517 -15.27 -23.49 -52.91
C ASN A 517 -15.69 -22.38 -51.94
N ILE A 518 -15.14 -22.40 -50.73
CA ILE A 518 -15.49 -21.43 -49.70
C ILE A 518 -14.84 -20.10 -50.08
N ARG A 519 -15.61 -19.01 -50.04
CA ARG A 519 -15.07 -17.65 -50.09
C ARG A 519 -15.33 -16.94 -48.80
N ILE A 520 -14.29 -16.28 -48.31
CA ILE A 520 -14.35 -15.41 -47.14
C ILE A 520 -14.22 -13.99 -47.65
N ARG A 521 -15.15 -13.12 -47.28
CA ARG A 521 -15.04 -11.69 -47.53
C ARG A 521 -15.06 -10.94 -46.21
N VAL A 522 -14.02 -10.15 -45.97
CA VAL A 522 -13.93 -9.24 -44.83
C VAL A 522 -14.44 -7.87 -45.29
N ILE A 523 -15.44 -7.37 -44.59
CA ILE A 523 -16.08 -6.08 -44.89
C ILE A 523 -15.99 -5.23 -43.61
N CYS A 524 -15.60 -3.97 -43.78
CA CYS A 524 -15.65 -2.97 -42.73
C CYS A 524 -16.36 -1.75 -43.30
N ASP A 525 -17.48 -1.37 -42.69
CA ASP A 525 -18.28 -0.19 -43.08
C ASP A 525 -17.78 1.10 -42.39
N ASP A 526 -16.58 1.07 -41.82
CA ASP A 526 -15.94 2.25 -41.25
C ASP A 526 -15.10 2.96 -42.33
N GLU A 527 -15.48 4.19 -42.65
CA GLU A 527 -14.78 5.02 -43.64
C GLU A 527 -13.30 5.27 -43.28
N GLN A 528 -12.90 5.00 -42.04
CA GLN A 528 -11.53 5.17 -41.52
C GLN A 528 -10.68 3.90 -41.61
N ILE A 529 -11.27 2.77 -42.04
CA ILE A 529 -10.57 1.51 -42.20
C ILE A 529 -10.48 1.15 -43.67
N GLN A 530 -9.25 1.05 -44.16
CA GLN A 530 -8.99 0.52 -45.50
C GLN A 530 -8.84 -1.01 -45.44
N VAL A 531 -9.73 -1.73 -46.11
CA VAL A 531 -9.62 -3.19 -46.31
C VAL A 531 -8.90 -3.48 -47.62
N VAL A 532 -7.75 -4.15 -47.55
CA VAL A 532 -6.91 -4.52 -48.69
C VAL A 532 -6.97 -6.04 -48.89
N HIS A 533 -7.23 -6.47 -50.13
CA HIS A 533 -7.53 -7.86 -50.49
C HIS A 533 -8.69 -8.45 -49.67
N PRO A 534 -9.91 -7.89 -49.77
CA PRO A 534 -11.02 -8.22 -48.88
C PRO A 534 -11.55 -9.65 -49.03
N GLU A 535 -11.14 -10.40 -50.06
CA GLU A 535 -11.67 -11.74 -50.35
C GLU A 535 -10.54 -12.78 -50.35
N ILE A 536 -10.79 -13.94 -49.72
CA ILE A 536 -9.89 -15.09 -49.69
C ILE A 536 -10.65 -16.34 -50.12
N ALA A 537 -10.05 -17.15 -51.00
CA ALA A 537 -10.58 -18.44 -51.42
C ALA A 537 -10.00 -19.57 -50.57
N VAL A 538 -10.84 -20.54 -50.17
CA VAL A 538 -10.43 -21.76 -49.46
C VAL A 538 -10.93 -22.96 -50.25
N ASP A 539 -10.00 -23.81 -50.67
CA ASP A 539 -10.28 -24.92 -51.59
C ASP A 539 -11.26 -25.94 -50.99
N ALA A 540 -10.92 -26.49 -49.82
CA ALA A 540 -11.74 -27.45 -49.10
C ALA A 540 -11.50 -27.37 -47.58
N LEU A 541 -12.50 -27.79 -46.80
CA LEU A 541 -12.48 -27.91 -45.35
C LEU A 541 -13.32 -29.13 -44.92
N LEU A 542 -12.68 -30.17 -44.41
CA LEU A 542 -13.32 -31.41 -43.96
C LEU A 542 -14.19 -31.19 -42.71
N PRO A 543 -15.18 -32.06 -42.43
CA PRO A 543 -15.95 -31.98 -41.19
C PRO A 543 -15.05 -31.93 -39.95
N GLY A 544 -15.28 -30.94 -39.08
CA GLY A 544 -14.49 -30.71 -37.87
C GLY A 544 -13.07 -30.16 -38.10
N GLU A 545 -12.63 -30.03 -39.36
CA GLU A 545 -11.33 -29.43 -39.68
C GLU A 545 -11.39 -27.93 -39.41
N GLU A 546 -10.36 -27.45 -38.71
CA GLU A 546 -10.09 -26.04 -38.54
C GLU A 546 -8.89 -25.64 -39.39
N LYS A 547 -9.04 -24.57 -40.16
CA LYS A 547 -8.01 -24.05 -41.06
C LYS A 547 -7.87 -22.57 -40.86
N ARG A 548 -6.63 -22.15 -40.60
CA ARG A 548 -6.23 -20.75 -40.60
C ARG A 548 -6.06 -20.27 -42.03
N VAL A 549 -6.74 -19.19 -42.37
CA VAL A 549 -6.76 -18.62 -43.71
C VAL A 549 -6.31 -17.17 -43.63
N SER A 550 -5.19 -16.87 -44.29
CA SER A 550 -4.55 -15.56 -44.31
C SER A 550 -4.70 -14.91 -45.67
N GLY A 551 -4.80 -13.58 -45.73
CA GLY A 551 -4.77 -12.87 -47.01
C GLY A 551 -5.37 -11.47 -47.00
N VAL A 552 -6.16 -11.13 -45.98
CA VAL A 552 -6.76 -9.79 -45.83
C VAL A 552 -5.83 -8.91 -44.99
N ARG A 553 -5.69 -7.65 -45.39
CA ARG A 553 -4.98 -6.61 -44.62
C ARG A 553 -5.92 -5.47 -44.28
N LEU A 554 -5.81 -4.94 -43.06
CA LEU A 554 -6.53 -3.75 -42.63
C LEU A 554 -5.54 -2.64 -42.30
N PHE A 555 -5.89 -1.40 -42.64
CA PHE A 555 -5.19 -0.20 -42.21
C PHE A 555 -6.18 0.76 -41.56
N ALA A 556 -5.82 1.26 -40.38
CA ALA A 556 -6.60 2.26 -39.66
C ALA A 556 -5.98 3.65 -39.86
N GLU A 557 -6.75 4.59 -40.41
CA GLU A 557 -6.28 5.97 -40.61
C GLU A 557 -5.99 6.70 -39.28
N ASP A 558 -5.12 7.71 -39.33
CA ASP A 558 -4.58 8.43 -38.15
C ASP A 558 -5.54 9.51 -37.62
N ARG A 559 -6.50 9.12 -36.76
CA ARG A 559 -7.43 10.03 -36.03
C ARG A 559 -7.88 9.44 -34.68
N PRO A 560 -8.36 10.28 -33.72
CA PRO A 560 -8.89 9.81 -32.43
C PRO A 560 -9.99 8.76 -32.61
N VAL A 561 -9.82 7.60 -31.95
CA VAL A 561 -10.74 6.48 -32.10
C VAL A 561 -12.02 6.76 -31.31
N ASN A 562 -13.08 7.14 -32.00
CA ASN A 562 -14.39 7.43 -31.39
C ASN A 562 -15.15 6.16 -30.95
N ARG A 563 -14.73 4.97 -31.39
CA ARG A 563 -15.35 3.67 -31.06
C ARG A 563 -14.28 2.61 -30.80
N ARG A 564 -14.22 2.09 -29.56
CA ARG A 564 -13.26 1.04 -29.17
C ARG A 564 -13.49 -0.32 -29.82
N LYS A 565 -14.71 -0.60 -30.29
CA LYS A 565 -15.08 -1.86 -30.97
C LYS A 565 -15.54 -1.56 -32.38
N LEU A 566 -14.82 -2.08 -33.35
CA LEU A 566 -15.15 -2.02 -34.77
C LEU A 566 -15.80 -3.34 -35.19
N PRO A 567 -17.05 -3.33 -35.68
CA PRO A 567 -17.63 -4.53 -36.28
C PRO A 567 -16.97 -4.79 -37.63
N LEU A 568 -16.23 -5.90 -37.74
CA LEU A 568 -15.88 -6.49 -39.02
C LEU A 568 -16.96 -7.50 -39.40
N LEU A 569 -17.52 -7.35 -40.59
CA LEU A 569 -18.41 -8.34 -41.17
C LEU A 569 -17.55 -9.36 -41.94
N ILE A 570 -17.45 -10.57 -41.40
CA ILE A 570 -16.87 -11.74 -42.07
C ILE A 570 -18.00 -12.49 -42.75
N ARG A 571 -18.10 -12.32 -44.06
CA ARG A 571 -19.04 -13.06 -44.90
C ARG A 571 -18.37 -14.32 -45.40
N VAL A 572 -18.84 -15.48 -44.97
CA VAL A 572 -18.43 -16.77 -45.51
C VAL A 572 -19.48 -17.24 -46.51
N SER A 573 -19.07 -17.69 -47.69
CA SER A 573 -20.00 -18.15 -48.72
C SER A 573 -19.52 -19.44 -49.38
N ILE A 574 -20.48 -20.33 -49.66
CA ILE A 574 -20.32 -21.52 -50.50
C ILE A 574 -21.43 -21.47 -51.54
N GLU A 575 -21.09 -21.47 -52.82
CA GLU A 575 -22.07 -21.47 -53.93
C GLU A 575 -23.15 -20.37 -53.76
N ASN A 576 -24.41 -20.75 -53.48
CA ASN A 576 -25.56 -19.85 -53.28
C ASN A 576 -25.86 -19.53 -51.81
N GLN A 577 -25.11 -20.10 -50.86
CA GLN A 577 -25.31 -19.91 -49.42
C GLN A 577 -24.28 -18.92 -48.86
N GLN A 578 -24.73 -18.05 -47.95
CA GLN A 578 -23.90 -17.03 -47.31
C GLN A 578 -24.22 -16.95 -45.83
N TRP A 579 -23.17 -16.82 -45.02
CA TRP A 579 -23.24 -16.64 -43.58
C TRP A 579 -22.46 -15.39 -43.20
N ASP A 580 -23.14 -14.48 -42.52
CA ASP A 580 -22.60 -13.20 -42.10
C ASP A 580 -22.27 -13.27 -40.62
N HIS A 581 -20.99 -13.15 -40.30
CA HIS A 581 -20.51 -13.14 -38.94
C HIS A 581 -19.93 -11.78 -38.62
N ILE A 582 -20.53 -11.09 -37.66
CA ILE A 582 -19.97 -9.83 -37.17
C ILE A 582 -19.00 -10.17 -36.05
N ILE A 583 -17.74 -9.87 -36.28
CA ILE A 583 -16.69 -9.98 -35.27
C ILE A 583 -16.31 -8.58 -34.87
N SER A 584 -16.53 -8.24 -33.61
CA SER A 584 -16.04 -6.98 -33.06
C SER A 584 -14.55 -7.10 -32.81
N VAL A 585 -13.79 -6.18 -33.38
CA VAL A 585 -12.34 -6.06 -33.16
C VAL A 585 -12.09 -4.80 -32.37
N ASP A 586 -11.20 -4.89 -31.40
CA ASP A 586 -10.83 -3.72 -30.63
C ASP A 586 -9.85 -2.89 -31.46
N LEU A 587 -10.23 -1.65 -31.81
CA LEU A 587 -9.30 -0.64 -32.31
C LEU A 587 -9.05 0.37 -31.21
N ARG A 588 -7.78 0.68 -30.97
CA ARG A 588 -7.38 1.60 -29.91
C ARG A 588 -6.57 2.75 -30.46
N ASP A 589 -6.70 3.90 -29.83
CA ASP A 589 -5.77 5.00 -30.02
C ASP A 589 -4.57 4.70 -29.12
N GLY A 590 -3.53 4.09 -29.69
CA GLY A 590 -2.41 3.43 -29.02
C GLY A 590 -1.62 4.32 -28.05
N GLY A 591 -0.57 3.76 -27.45
CA GLY A 591 0.33 4.54 -26.59
C GLY A 591 1.03 5.64 -27.39
N ARG A 592 1.21 6.84 -26.83
CA ARG A 592 1.96 7.93 -27.50
C ARG A 592 3.08 8.44 -26.61
N LEU A 593 4.32 8.13 -26.96
CA LEU A 593 5.49 8.52 -26.18
C LEU A 593 5.79 10.01 -26.35
N GLN A 594 5.62 10.76 -25.27
CA GLN A 594 6.04 12.15 -25.13
C GLN A 594 7.23 12.20 -24.16
N THR A 595 8.31 12.86 -24.57
CA THR A 595 9.51 13.01 -23.76
C THR A 595 10.28 14.26 -24.18
N ALA A 596 11.20 14.72 -23.34
CA ALA A 596 12.06 15.85 -23.68
C ALA A 596 12.96 15.53 -24.88
N ALA A 597 13.41 16.58 -25.59
CA ALA A 597 14.22 16.42 -26.79
C ALA A 597 15.65 15.92 -26.51
N SER A 598 16.18 16.10 -25.30
CA SER A 598 17.51 15.66 -24.86
C SER A 598 17.62 15.61 -23.33
N VAL A 599 18.66 14.97 -22.80
CA VAL A 599 19.05 15.02 -21.38
C VAL A 599 20.45 15.60 -21.26
N THR A 600 20.60 16.63 -20.42
CA THR A 600 21.88 17.24 -20.05
C THR A 600 22.14 17.04 -18.56
N PHE A 601 23.41 16.82 -18.20
CA PHE A 601 23.86 16.74 -16.81
C PHE A 601 24.74 17.95 -16.52
N ASP A 602 24.25 18.82 -15.67
CA ASP A 602 24.94 20.02 -15.22
C ASP A 602 25.70 19.67 -13.92
N ASP A 603 27.01 19.94 -13.90
CA ASP A 603 27.95 19.70 -12.80
C ASP A 603 28.16 18.26 -12.26
N PRO A 604 28.12 17.18 -13.07
CA PRO A 604 28.35 15.83 -12.58
C PRO A 604 29.81 15.59 -12.16
N PHE A 605 30.08 14.83 -11.10
CA PHE A 605 31.45 14.53 -10.67
C PHE A 605 32.05 13.27 -11.32
N VAL A 606 33.36 13.28 -11.59
CA VAL A 606 34.15 12.17 -12.14
C VAL A 606 34.14 10.97 -11.18
N ASP A 607 34.01 9.77 -11.75
CA ASP A 607 33.90 8.48 -11.04
C ASP A 607 32.69 8.36 -10.10
N ILE A 608 31.77 9.32 -10.15
CA ILE A 608 30.57 9.36 -9.33
C ILE A 608 29.35 9.24 -10.23
N ARG A 609 28.39 8.42 -9.80
CA ARG A 609 27.14 8.21 -10.51
C ARG A 609 26.20 9.39 -10.23
N ASN A 610 25.93 10.18 -11.25
CA ASN A 610 24.96 11.28 -11.23
C ASN A 610 23.68 10.82 -11.93
N GLU A 611 22.51 11.34 -11.55
CA GLU A 611 21.26 10.95 -12.19
C GLU A 611 20.43 12.16 -12.61
N SER A 612 19.81 12.08 -13.80
CA SER A 612 18.90 13.08 -14.34
C SER A 612 17.58 12.44 -14.73
N LYS A 613 16.49 13.14 -14.48
CA LYS A 613 15.13 12.64 -14.65
C LYS A 613 14.59 13.02 -16.04
N LEU A 614 14.41 12.02 -16.89
CA LEU A 614 13.70 12.14 -18.16
C LEU A 614 12.24 11.73 -17.97
N GLN A 615 11.30 12.66 -18.11
CA GLN A 615 9.87 12.30 -18.06
C GLN A 615 9.47 11.58 -19.34
N LEU A 616 8.94 10.37 -19.20
CA LEU A 616 8.25 9.65 -20.27
C LEU A 616 6.75 9.75 -19.97
N ARG A 617 6.02 10.48 -20.80
CA ARG A 617 4.58 10.65 -20.68
C ARG A 617 3.89 9.88 -21.78
N ASN A 618 2.80 9.22 -21.42
CA ASN A 618 1.90 8.65 -22.39
C ASN A 618 0.82 9.67 -22.73
N GLY A 619 0.95 10.32 -23.89
CA GLY A 619 -0.04 11.23 -24.43
C GLY A 619 -1.15 10.54 -25.25
N GLY A 620 -1.16 9.20 -25.26
CA GLY A 620 -2.14 8.37 -25.97
C GLY A 620 -3.26 7.89 -25.05
N SER A 621 -4.17 7.09 -25.59
CA SER A 621 -5.37 6.61 -24.87
C SER A 621 -5.23 5.16 -24.37
N ASP A 622 -4.19 4.45 -24.79
CA ASP A 622 -3.85 3.10 -24.31
C ASP A 622 -2.46 3.06 -23.67
N THR A 623 -2.21 2.03 -22.87
CA THR A 623 -0.97 1.84 -22.10
C THR A 623 0.24 1.74 -23.03
N LEU A 624 1.22 2.63 -22.83
CA LEU A 624 2.47 2.62 -23.55
C LEU A 624 3.48 1.68 -22.87
N ASN A 625 3.92 0.65 -23.58
CA ASN A 625 4.94 -0.27 -23.10
C ASN A 625 6.33 0.21 -23.52
N ILE A 626 7.27 0.28 -22.59
CA ILE A 626 8.70 0.46 -22.85
C ILE A 626 9.34 -0.91 -22.81
N PHE A 627 9.79 -1.41 -23.96
CA PHE A 627 10.37 -2.74 -24.13
C PHE A 627 11.84 -2.77 -23.77
N GLN A 628 12.58 -1.74 -24.18
CA GLN A 628 14.01 -1.68 -23.99
C GLN A 628 14.49 -0.23 -23.89
N LEU A 629 15.44 -0.02 -23.01
CA LEU A 629 16.21 1.21 -22.91
C LEU A 629 17.68 0.85 -23.14
N GLN A 630 18.32 1.55 -24.08
CA GLN A 630 19.70 1.27 -24.44
C GLN A 630 20.50 2.55 -24.62
N THR A 631 21.68 2.61 -24.02
CA THR A 631 22.75 3.57 -24.30
C THR A 631 23.88 2.87 -25.06
N ARG A 632 24.75 3.60 -25.74
CA ARG A 632 25.85 3.01 -26.54
C ARG A 632 27.20 3.12 -25.86
N THR A 633 27.33 4.01 -24.88
CA THR A 633 28.56 4.28 -24.15
C THR A 633 28.39 3.89 -22.68
N ALA A 634 29.48 3.43 -22.06
CA ALA A 634 29.48 3.01 -20.66
C ALA A 634 29.28 4.18 -19.66
N ALA A 635 29.48 5.42 -20.11
CA ALA A 635 29.34 6.62 -19.28
C ALA A 635 27.88 6.91 -18.93
N PHE A 636 26.92 6.54 -19.79
CA PHE A 636 25.49 6.69 -19.52
C PHE A 636 24.84 5.33 -19.30
N GLN A 637 24.04 5.22 -18.25
CA GLN A 637 23.34 4.01 -17.88
C GLN A 637 21.86 4.29 -17.69
N VAL A 638 21.03 3.32 -18.06
CA VAL A 638 19.58 3.35 -17.87
C VAL A 638 19.14 2.02 -17.29
N PRO A 639 18.03 1.96 -16.53
CA PRO A 639 17.47 0.70 -16.07
C PRO A 639 17.25 -0.27 -17.23
N SER A 640 17.63 -1.54 -17.04
CA SER A 640 17.37 -2.61 -18.00
C SER A 640 15.93 -3.14 -17.95
N SER A 641 15.06 -2.49 -17.17
CA SER A 641 13.68 -2.92 -16.92
C SER A 641 12.73 -2.43 -18.00
N GLN A 642 11.90 -3.34 -18.50
CA GLN A 642 10.67 -3.01 -19.21
C GLN A 642 9.61 -2.50 -18.24
N PHE A 643 8.78 -1.54 -18.67
CA PHE A 643 7.67 -1.03 -17.85
C PHE A 643 6.56 -0.45 -18.71
N LYS A 644 5.43 -0.15 -18.07
CA LYS A 644 4.22 0.36 -18.72
C LYS A 644 3.87 1.74 -18.19
N ILE A 645 3.36 2.60 -19.07
CA ILE A 645 2.91 3.96 -18.76
C ILE A 645 1.43 4.05 -19.12
N PRO A 646 0.49 4.10 -18.15
CA PRO A 646 -0.93 4.23 -18.43
C PRO A 646 -1.28 5.53 -19.19
N PRO A 647 -2.45 5.61 -19.82
CA PRO A 647 -2.91 6.81 -20.54
C PRO A 647 -2.89 8.07 -19.66
N GLY A 648 -2.33 9.17 -20.17
CA GLY A 648 -2.23 10.45 -19.45
C GLY A 648 -1.13 10.50 -18.38
N GLU A 649 -0.64 9.35 -17.92
CA GLU A 649 0.36 9.23 -16.87
C GLU A 649 1.77 9.56 -17.37
N SER A 650 2.64 9.89 -16.42
CA SER A 650 4.06 10.12 -16.66
C SER A 650 4.91 9.28 -15.73
N VAL A 651 5.90 8.58 -16.29
CA VAL A 651 6.90 7.84 -15.54
C VAL A 651 8.25 8.56 -15.63
N PRO A 652 8.90 8.83 -14.49
CA PRO A 652 10.26 9.34 -14.50
C PRO A 652 11.25 8.22 -14.86
N LEU A 653 11.98 8.39 -15.95
CA LEU A 653 13.15 7.58 -16.27
C LEU A 653 14.40 8.25 -15.70
N MET A 654 15.05 7.59 -14.75
CA MET A 654 16.35 8.04 -14.25
C MET A 654 17.44 7.60 -15.23
N VAL A 655 18.07 8.57 -15.89
CA VAL A 655 19.28 8.35 -16.68
C VAL A 655 20.45 8.60 -15.75
N ALA A 656 21.33 7.62 -15.60
CA ALA A 656 22.55 7.75 -14.82
C ALA A 656 23.73 8.14 -15.73
N PHE A 657 24.62 8.97 -15.22
CA PHE A 657 25.84 9.42 -15.87
C PHE A 657 27.01 9.31 -14.90
N THR A 658 27.99 8.48 -15.25
CA THR A 658 29.24 8.30 -14.50
C THR A 658 30.42 8.64 -15.42
N PRO A 659 30.84 9.92 -15.46
CA PRO A 659 31.96 10.33 -16.29
C PRO A 659 33.28 9.76 -15.76
N ALA A 660 34.08 9.14 -16.62
CA ALA A 660 35.42 8.65 -16.28
C ALA A 660 36.51 9.74 -16.37
N SER A 661 36.16 10.94 -16.86
CA SER A 661 37.09 12.05 -17.03
C SER A 661 36.36 13.38 -17.08
N THR A 662 37.12 14.48 -17.12
CA THR A 662 36.57 15.84 -17.21
C THR A 662 36.26 16.32 -18.64
N THR A 663 36.33 15.44 -19.64
CA THR A 663 35.96 15.80 -21.02
C THR A 663 34.46 15.62 -21.26
N GLU A 664 33.92 16.25 -22.30
CA GLU A 664 32.52 16.10 -22.68
C GLU A 664 32.22 14.67 -23.16
N HIS A 665 31.15 14.07 -22.64
CA HIS A 665 30.64 12.76 -23.02
C HIS A 665 29.30 12.93 -23.75
N ARG A 666 29.14 12.22 -24.88
CA ARG A 666 27.93 12.21 -25.71
C ARG A 666 27.41 10.80 -25.92
N ASP A 667 26.10 10.63 -25.88
CA ASP A 667 25.44 9.39 -26.26
C ASP A 667 24.01 9.64 -26.80
N THR A 668 23.28 8.58 -27.11
CA THR A 668 21.88 8.61 -27.48
C THR A 668 21.17 7.45 -26.82
N LEU A 669 20.21 7.76 -25.95
CA LEU A 669 19.28 6.79 -25.41
C LEU A 669 18.32 6.35 -26.52
N ILE A 670 18.28 5.04 -26.74
CA ILE A 670 17.35 4.35 -27.62
C ILE A 670 16.24 3.78 -26.74
N ILE A 671 15.01 4.22 -26.97
CA ILE A 671 13.81 3.74 -26.28
C ILE A 671 13.01 2.91 -27.29
N LEU A 672 13.01 1.60 -27.12
CA LEU A 672 12.11 0.69 -27.84
C LEU A 672 10.80 0.61 -27.07
N ASN A 673 9.69 0.87 -27.74
CA ASN A 673 8.40 1.03 -27.09
C ASN A 673 7.24 0.68 -28.01
N SER A 674 6.03 0.61 -27.44
CA SER A 674 4.81 0.29 -28.17
C SER A 674 4.07 1.50 -28.73
N ASP A 675 4.71 2.66 -28.88
CA ASP A 675 4.13 3.75 -29.67
C ASP A 675 4.13 3.32 -31.14
N PRO A 676 2.95 3.16 -31.78
CA PRO A 676 2.85 2.64 -33.14
C PRO A 676 3.49 3.60 -34.17
N ARG A 677 3.66 4.88 -33.82
CA ARG A 677 4.24 5.91 -34.68
C ARG A 677 5.74 6.04 -34.49
N GLN A 678 6.24 5.77 -33.28
CA GLN A 678 7.65 5.89 -32.91
C GLN A 678 8.11 4.69 -32.08
N PRO A 679 8.06 3.46 -32.64
CA PRO A 679 8.42 2.24 -31.90
C PRO A 679 9.89 2.26 -31.45
N ARG A 680 10.70 3.14 -32.06
CA ARG A 680 12.04 3.50 -31.64
C ARG A 680 12.17 5.02 -31.49
N LYS A 681 12.30 5.50 -30.25
CA LYS A 681 12.60 6.90 -29.93
C LYS A 681 14.07 7.08 -29.60
N LEU A 682 14.69 8.13 -30.14
CA LEU A 682 16.09 8.50 -29.88
C LEU A 682 16.14 9.79 -29.06
N VAL A 683 16.82 9.77 -27.92
CA VAL A 683 17.01 10.93 -27.04
C VAL A 683 18.51 11.17 -26.82
N PRO A 684 19.09 12.26 -27.36
CA PRO A 684 20.49 12.63 -27.13
C PRO A 684 20.81 12.84 -25.64
N LEU A 685 21.98 12.36 -25.21
CA LEU A 685 22.53 12.51 -23.86
C LEU A 685 23.86 13.28 -23.92
N LEU A 686 24.06 14.24 -23.02
CA LEU A 686 25.26 15.08 -22.93
C LEU A 686 25.65 15.36 -21.47
N GLY A 687 26.94 15.29 -21.14
CA GLY A 687 27.45 15.68 -19.80
C GLY A 687 28.97 15.77 -19.74
N THR A 688 29.51 16.55 -18.80
CA THR A 688 30.96 16.75 -18.60
C THR A 688 31.32 16.60 -17.13
N GLY A 689 32.28 15.73 -16.80
CA GLY A 689 32.66 15.46 -15.41
C GLY A 689 33.48 16.57 -14.73
N ASN A 690 33.26 16.78 -13.44
CA ASN A 690 34.01 17.68 -12.55
C ASN A 690 34.82 16.88 -11.52
N PRO A 691 35.98 17.36 -11.04
CA PRO A 691 36.71 16.70 -9.96
C PRO A 691 35.91 16.73 -8.63
N ALA A 692 35.77 15.59 -7.94
CA ALA A 692 34.97 15.47 -6.72
C ALA A 692 35.71 15.94 -5.44
N PRO A 693 35.14 16.80 -4.59
CA PRO A 693 35.62 17.05 -3.23
C PRO A 693 35.31 15.87 -2.30
N SER A 694 35.97 15.77 -1.14
CA SER A 694 35.65 14.76 -0.12
C SER A 694 35.89 15.29 1.29
N LEU A 695 34.87 15.31 2.13
CA LEU A 695 34.93 15.79 3.52
C LEU A 695 35.43 14.67 4.45
N ALA A 696 36.47 14.96 5.22
CA ALA A 696 36.97 14.09 6.28
C ALA A 696 37.07 14.83 7.62
N LEU A 697 36.59 14.20 8.69
CA LEU A 697 36.66 14.68 10.08
C LEU A 697 37.78 14.00 10.86
N ARG A 698 38.50 14.77 11.68
CA ARG A 698 39.47 14.24 12.66
C ARG A 698 39.01 14.51 14.09
N SER A 699 37.93 13.85 14.54
CA SER A 699 37.56 13.69 15.95
C SER A 699 36.67 12.45 16.13
N THR A 700 36.71 11.83 17.31
CA THR A 700 35.96 10.59 17.66
C THR A 700 34.44 10.76 17.54
N ASP A 701 33.73 9.65 17.36
CA ASP A 701 32.29 9.51 17.00
C ASP A 701 31.26 10.21 17.91
N SER A 702 31.70 10.92 18.95
CA SER A 702 30.89 11.86 19.75
C SER A 702 31.80 12.81 20.53
N LEU A 703 31.30 14.01 20.84
CA LEU A 703 32.00 15.00 21.67
C LEU A 703 31.17 15.29 22.93
N ASN A 704 31.64 14.80 24.07
CA ASN A 704 31.03 15.08 25.38
C ASN A 704 31.69 16.32 26.00
N ILE A 705 30.88 17.28 26.42
CA ILE A 705 31.29 18.58 26.96
C ILE A 705 30.72 18.70 28.38
N TYR A 706 31.58 18.81 29.39
CA TYR A 706 31.17 18.95 30.80
C TYR A 706 31.45 20.36 31.30
N LEU A 707 30.44 21.01 31.89
CA LEU A 707 30.55 22.36 32.44
C LEU A 707 29.97 22.46 33.85
N THR A 708 30.80 22.94 34.78
CA THR A 708 30.43 23.34 36.13
C THR A 708 30.96 24.77 36.36
N GLY A 709 30.07 25.71 36.71
CA GLY A 709 30.45 27.04 37.22
C GLY A 709 31.16 28.04 36.27
N THR A 710 31.13 27.86 34.94
CA THR A 710 31.67 28.86 33.97
C THR A 710 30.60 29.34 32.99
N ASP A 711 30.64 30.63 32.61
CA ASP A 711 29.65 31.24 31.70
C ASP A 711 29.77 30.74 30.24
N SER A 712 30.96 30.27 29.80
CA SER A 712 31.19 29.75 28.45
C SER A 712 32.45 28.88 28.28
N LEU A 713 32.46 27.99 27.28
CA LEU A 713 33.60 27.14 26.87
C LEU A 713 33.79 27.10 25.35
N GLU A 714 35.04 27.06 24.87
CA GLU A 714 35.36 26.82 23.46
C GLU A 714 35.82 25.37 23.22
N VAL A 715 35.23 24.72 22.22
CA VAL A 715 35.49 23.33 21.85
C VAL A 715 35.91 23.27 20.39
N GLY A 716 37.08 22.71 20.10
CA GLY A 716 37.65 22.65 18.75
C GLY A 716 37.43 21.31 18.04
N TRP A 717 37.27 21.35 16.71
CA TRP A 717 37.30 20.17 15.82
C TRP A 717 37.99 20.50 14.48
N GLN A 718 38.37 19.49 13.70
CA GLN A 718 39.05 19.68 12.41
C GLN A 718 38.29 19.04 11.25
N ILE A 719 38.09 19.83 10.18
CA ILE A 719 37.61 19.38 8.87
C ILE A 719 38.77 19.36 7.87
N SER A 720 38.72 18.44 6.90
CA SER A 720 39.74 18.31 5.85
C SER A 720 39.12 17.91 4.51
N ASN A 721 39.70 18.35 3.41
CA ASN A 721 39.31 17.94 2.07
C ASN A 721 40.27 16.86 1.54
N SER A 722 39.86 15.59 1.60
CA SER A 722 40.61 14.46 1.04
C SER A 722 40.35 14.23 -0.46
N GLY A 723 39.47 15.02 -1.07
CA GLY A 723 39.07 14.89 -2.46
C GLY A 723 40.00 15.61 -3.43
N LYS A 724 39.59 15.62 -4.72
CA LYS A 724 40.29 16.27 -5.84
C LYS A 724 39.66 17.59 -6.27
N GLY A 725 38.43 17.88 -5.84
CA GLY A 725 37.69 19.11 -6.11
C GLY A 725 37.65 20.08 -4.93
N GLU A 726 37.17 21.30 -5.15
CA GLU A 726 36.98 22.32 -4.11
C GLU A 726 35.82 21.95 -3.18
N LEU A 727 36.09 21.86 -1.87
CA LEU A 727 35.11 21.50 -0.85
C LEU A 727 34.56 22.76 -0.19
N SER A 728 33.24 22.93 -0.19
CA SER A 728 32.52 23.92 0.61
C SER A 728 31.75 23.22 1.72
N VAL A 729 31.96 23.62 2.97
CA VAL A 729 31.27 23.10 4.15
C VAL A 729 30.57 24.24 4.88
N VAL A 730 29.33 24.03 5.29
CA VAL A 730 28.54 24.89 6.16
C VAL A 730 28.11 24.10 7.38
N ALA A 731 28.46 24.58 8.56
CA ALA A 731 28.14 23.97 9.84
C ALA A 731 26.93 24.66 10.50
N THR A 732 25.95 23.86 10.91
CA THR A 732 24.75 24.27 11.65
C THR A 732 24.57 23.40 12.88
N LEU A 733 23.86 23.90 13.91
CA LEU A 733 23.45 23.07 15.04
C LEU A 733 21.99 22.69 14.87
N ALA A 734 21.69 21.43 15.13
CA ALA A 734 20.35 20.87 15.23
C ALA A 734 20.18 20.16 16.58
N ILE A 735 18.93 20.02 17.02
CA ILE A 735 18.57 19.27 18.23
C ILE A 735 18.21 17.85 17.80
N ASP A 736 18.74 16.85 18.49
CA ASP A 736 18.35 15.45 18.30
C ASP A 736 16.93 15.23 18.86
N ARG A 737 15.92 15.25 17.98
CA ARG A 737 14.50 15.15 18.37
C ARG A 737 14.09 13.76 18.84
N ASP A 738 14.83 12.73 18.44
CA ASP A 738 14.53 11.34 18.82
C ASP A 738 15.10 11.00 20.22
N ALA A 739 16.00 11.84 20.75
CA ALA A 739 16.67 11.64 22.05
C ALA A 739 16.09 12.46 23.21
N LEU A 740 14.99 13.21 23.00
CA LEU A 740 14.44 14.14 23.98
C LEU A 740 13.00 13.80 24.38
N GLU A 741 12.85 13.10 25.51
CA GLU A 741 11.60 13.09 26.26
C GLU A 741 11.52 14.36 27.13
N PHE A 742 11.01 15.47 26.58
CA PHE A 742 10.66 16.65 27.38
C PHE A 742 9.21 16.56 27.90
N PRO A 743 8.91 17.04 29.12
CA PRO A 743 7.54 17.19 29.59
C PRO A 743 6.77 18.15 28.69
N VAL A 744 5.50 17.81 28.39
CA VAL A 744 4.63 18.40 27.36
C VAL A 744 4.45 19.94 27.45
N SER A 745 4.87 20.59 28.53
CA SER A 745 4.74 22.04 28.75
C SER A 745 5.90 22.88 28.19
N GLU A 746 7.03 22.28 27.78
CA GLU A 746 8.19 23.02 27.26
C GLU A 746 8.86 22.31 26.08
N PHE A 747 9.17 23.03 25.00
CA PHE A 747 9.99 22.50 23.91
C PHE A 747 10.95 23.54 23.33
N LEU A 748 12.10 23.11 22.81
CA LEU A 748 13.11 23.97 22.21
C LEU A 748 13.02 23.85 20.68
N ASP A 749 12.89 24.97 19.98
CA ASP A 749 12.83 24.95 18.51
C ASP A 749 14.21 24.99 17.84
N ALA A 750 14.24 24.74 16.53
CA ALA A 750 15.46 24.80 15.72
C ALA A 750 16.07 26.21 15.60
N SER A 751 15.36 27.23 16.05
CA SER A 751 15.84 28.62 16.14
C SER A 751 16.42 28.96 17.51
N GLY A 752 16.43 28.01 18.46
CA GLY A 752 17.00 28.20 19.80
C GLY A 752 16.07 28.86 20.81
N TYR A 753 14.77 28.95 20.53
CA TYR A 753 13.76 29.46 21.47
C TYR A 753 13.20 28.36 22.35
N LEU A 754 13.20 28.60 23.66
CA LEU A 754 12.43 27.79 24.59
C LEU A 754 10.97 28.26 24.54
N TRP A 755 10.09 27.34 24.16
CA TRP A 755 8.66 27.52 24.16
C TRP A 755 8.10 27.05 25.50
N HIS A 756 7.29 27.89 26.14
CA HIS A 756 6.58 27.56 27.37
C HIS A 756 5.07 27.72 27.15
N PHE A 757 4.33 26.63 27.34
CA PHE A 757 2.88 26.59 27.17
C PHE A 757 2.18 26.73 28.51
N GLN A 758 1.29 27.71 28.62
CA GLN A 758 0.48 27.92 29.81
C GLN A 758 -0.99 28.13 29.44
N GLN A 759 -1.88 27.32 30.03
CA GLN A 759 -3.32 27.60 30.02
C GLN A 759 -3.67 28.43 31.25
N LEU A 760 -4.28 29.60 31.06
CA LEU A 760 -4.84 30.38 32.17
C LEU A 760 -6.18 29.79 32.63
N ALA A 761 -6.48 29.88 33.93
CA ALA A 761 -7.75 29.43 34.48
C ALA A 761 -8.90 30.39 34.11
N ASP A 762 -10.13 29.87 34.01
CA ASP A 762 -11.32 30.66 33.65
C ASP A 762 -11.48 31.87 34.59
N GLY A 763 -11.36 33.08 34.02
CA GLY A 763 -11.50 34.35 34.75
C GLY A 763 -10.19 35.02 35.19
N GLU A 764 -9.02 34.41 34.93
CA GLU A 764 -7.74 35.12 35.04
C GLU A 764 -7.59 36.12 33.88
N THR A 765 -7.24 37.37 34.20
CA THR A 765 -6.95 38.42 33.19
C THR A 765 -5.44 38.50 32.93
N GLU A 766 -5.10 38.97 31.73
CA GLU A 766 -3.77 39.15 31.11
C GLU A 766 -2.53 39.03 32.01
N PRO A 767 -1.41 38.46 31.48
CA PRO A 767 -0.14 38.46 32.19
C PRO A 767 0.33 39.90 32.45
N ARG A 768 0.36 40.27 33.74
CA ARG A 768 0.87 41.51 34.37
C ARG A 768 -0.03 42.76 34.25
N SER A 769 -0.73 42.97 35.35
CA SER A 769 -1.58 44.08 35.81
C SER A 769 -1.05 45.53 35.76
N ARG A 770 -0.01 45.86 34.97
CA ARG A 770 0.49 47.24 34.80
C ARG A 770 0.28 47.86 33.43
N LEU A 771 -0.09 47.07 32.40
CA LEU A 771 -0.35 47.62 31.07
C LEU A 771 -1.66 48.42 30.98
N LEU A 772 -2.58 48.25 31.93
CA LEU A 772 -3.97 48.73 31.90
C LEU A 772 -4.18 50.26 32.07
N GLU A 773 -3.17 51.03 32.44
CA GLU A 773 -3.33 52.47 32.74
C GLU A 773 -3.24 53.39 31.51
N VAL A 774 -2.86 52.87 30.33
CA VAL A 774 -2.68 53.65 29.09
C VAL A 774 -3.65 53.19 28.01
N LEU A 775 -4.36 54.12 27.36
CA LEU A 775 -5.32 53.79 26.30
C LEU A 775 -4.61 53.24 25.04
N PRO A 776 -5.09 52.14 24.42
CA PRO A 776 -4.52 51.60 23.19
C PRO A 776 -4.71 52.58 22.02
N GLN A 777 -3.74 52.65 21.10
CA GLN A 777 -3.84 53.47 19.88
C GLN A 777 -4.22 52.60 18.68
N PRO A 778 -5.22 52.99 17.87
CA PRO A 778 -5.62 52.24 16.68
C PRO A 778 -4.62 52.42 15.53
N LEU A 779 -4.32 51.34 14.82
CA LEU A 779 -3.61 51.35 13.54
C LEU A 779 -4.64 51.36 12.39
N GLN A 780 -4.55 52.35 11.51
CA GLN A 780 -5.48 52.55 10.40
C GLN A 780 -4.88 52.00 9.10
N PHE A 781 -5.46 50.92 8.57
CA PHE A 781 -5.08 50.33 7.28
C PHE A 781 -5.88 50.97 6.13
N SER A 782 -5.28 51.02 4.93
CA SER A 782 -5.94 51.58 3.75
C SER A 782 -7.01 50.64 3.19
N GLU A 783 -8.25 51.13 3.03
CA GLU A 783 -9.35 50.38 2.37
C GLU A 783 -8.99 49.93 0.95
N ALA A 784 -8.11 50.65 0.25
CA ALA A 784 -7.71 50.33 -1.13
C ALA A 784 -6.61 49.27 -1.22
N ALA A 785 -5.90 48.98 -0.13
CA ALA A 785 -4.80 48.02 -0.09
C ALA A 785 -4.69 47.39 1.31
N PRO A 786 -5.70 46.61 1.73
CA PRO A 786 -5.81 46.11 3.10
C PRO A 786 -4.70 45.14 3.47
N GLU A 787 -3.90 44.63 2.54
CA GLU A 787 -2.77 43.71 2.82
C GLU A 787 -1.42 44.44 3.03
N THR A 788 -1.37 45.77 2.89
CA THR A 788 -0.12 46.52 3.06
C THR A 788 0.23 46.63 4.56
N PRO A 789 1.45 46.26 5.00
CA PRO A 789 1.84 46.39 6.39
C PRO A 789 1.98 47.85 6.82
N ILE A 790 1.84 48.09 8.13
CA ILE A 790 2.18 49.36 8.77
C ILE A 790 3.53 49.21 9.48
N ASP A 791 4.46 50.10 9.13
CA ASP A 791 5.77 50.17 9.75
C ASP A 791 5.69 50.91 11.10
N LEU A 792 6.10 50.23 12.17
CA LEU A 792 6.20 50.78 13.51
C LEU A 792 7.64 50.72 14.00
N GLN A 793 8.17 51.85 14.47
CA GLN A 793 9.49 51.87 15.12
C GLN A 793 9.40 51.26 16.51
N LEU A 794 10.35 50.39 16.85
CA LEU A 794 10.38 49.76 18.17
C LEU A 794 10.81 50.81 19.22
N PRO A 795 10.06 50.93 20.33
CA PRO A 795 10.30 51.95 21.35
C PRO A 795 11.50 51.64 22.27
N PHE A 796 12.08 50.45 22.15
CA PHE A 796 13.27 49.98 22.87
C PHE A 796 14.14 49.11 21.96
N PRO A 797 15.43 48.93 22.29
CA PRO A 797 16.28 47.96 21.61
C PRO A 797 15.69 46.56 21.81
N PHE A 798 15.26 45.92 20.74
CA PHE A 798 14.80 44.55 20.77
C PHE A 798 15.80 43.67 20.03
N SER A 799 16.20 42.56 20.66
CA SER A 799 17.21 41.68 20.11
C SER A 799 16.78 40.22 20.11
N ILE A 800 17.00 39.58 18.96
CA ILE A 800 16.87 38.14 18.75
C ILE A 800 18.22 37.66 18.22
N ASP A 801 18.80 36.60 18.78
CA ASP A 801 20.09 36.03 18.32
C ASP A 801 21.25 37.05 18.25
N GLN A 802 21.27 38.06 19.15
CA GLN A 802 22.21 39.21 19.11
C GLN A 802 22.06 40.13 17.89
N VAL A 803 21.02 39.93 17.08
CA VAL A 803 20.61 40.86 16.04
C VAL A 803 19.70 41.91 16.67
N HIS A 804 20.04 43.18 16.45
CA HIS A 804 19.21 44.30 16.88
C HIS A 804 18.16 44.64 15.81
N PHE A 805 16.90 44.70 16.23
CA PHE A 805 15.79 45.15 15.41
C PHE A 805 15.32 46.51 15.92
N HIS A 806 15.02 47.40 14.99
CA HIS A 806 14.56 48.76 15.28
C HIS A 806 13.18 49.04 14.69
N GLN A 807 12.67 48.15 13.83
CA GLN A 807 11.41 48.31 13.13
C GLN A 807 10.60 47.01 13.16
N LEU A 808 9.28 47.19 13.19
CA LEU A 808 8.27 46.16 13.19
C LEU A 808 7.26 46.46 12.09
N ASN A 809 7.09 45.55 11.13
CA ASN A 809 6.08 45.66 10.08
C ASN A 809 4.86 44.84 10.52
N ILE A 810 3.71 45.50 10.71
CA ILE A 810 2.49 44.90 11.28
C ILE A 810 1.50 44.65 10.17
N PHE A 811 1.03 43.41 10.03
CA PHE A 811 0.06 43.00 9.02
C PHE A 811 -1.32 42.79 9.65
N PRO A 812 -2.41 43.01 8.91
CA PRO A 812 -3.76 42.91 9.46
C PRO A 812 -4.22 41.47 9.74
N GLY A 813 -3.67 40.46 9.05
CA GLY A 813 -4.01 39.05 9.24
C GLY A 813 -3.32 38.35 10.42
N GLY A 814 -3.07 39.03 11.54
CA GLY A 814 -2.45 38.44 12.73
C GLY A 814 -0.97 38.08 12.59
N GLN A 815 -0.22 38.87 11.80
CA GLN A 815 1.20 38.65 11.54
C GLN A 815 2.01 39.92 11.80
N PHE A 816 3.28 39.73 12.15
CA PHE A 816 4.25 40.83 12.18
C PHE A 816 5.63 40.36 11.75
N GLU A 817 6.45 41.29 11.28
CA GLU A 817 7.82 41.05 10.87
C GLU A 817 8.76 42.00 11.59
N LEU A 818 9.83 41.48 12.19
CA LEU A 818 10.93 42.30 12.69
C LEU A 818 11.89 42.56 11.54
N ALA A 819 11.94 43.81 11.08
CA ALA A 819 12.78 44.22 9.97
C ALA A 819 14.16 44.71 10.47
N GLY A 820 15.21 44.09 9.95
CA GLY A 820 16.58 44.64 10.01
C GLY A 820 16.79 45.70 8.92
N HIS A 821 17.99 46.29 8.84
CA HIS A 821 18.32 47.19 7.72
C HIS A 821 18.10 46.48 6.37
N HIS A 822 17.14 46.98 5.57
CA HIS A 822 16.91 46.54 4.20
C HIS A 822 18.27 46.54 3.45
N ASN A 823 18.74 45.35 3.03
CA ASN A 823 19.97 45.05 2.26
C ASN A 823 21.13 44.31 2.98
N ASN A 824 20.97 43.77 4.20
CA ASN A 824 21.99 42.89 4.78
C ASN A 824 21.61 41.39 4.67
N PRO A 825 22.22 40.59 3.77
CA PRO A 825 21.97 39.16 3.67
C PRO A 825 22.41 38.35 4.92
N ASP A 826 23.26 38.92 5.77
CA ASP A 826 23.62 38.32 7.07
C ASP A 826 22.54 38.57 8.16
N ASN A 827 21.52 39.39 7.87
CA ASN A 827 20.45 39.74 8.80
C ASN A 827 19.07 39.75 8.12
N PRO A 828 18.51 38.57 7.79
CA PRO A 828 17.19 38.47 7.17
C PRO A 828 16.08 38.90 8.15
N PRO A 829 14.98 39.51 7.64
CA PRO A 829 13.81 39.81 8.47
C PRO A 829 13.24 38.55 9.14
N ARG A 830 12.67 38.73 10.33
CA ARG A 830 12.10 37.63 11.13
C ARG A 830 10.57 37.76 11.15
N GLN A 831 9.89 36.90 10.39
CA GLN A 831 8.43 36.87 10.31
C GLN A 831 7.81 35.97 11.38
N PHE A 832 6.77 36.46 12.04
CA PHE A 832 5.98 35.74 13.02
C PHE A 832 4.51 35.73 12.57
N GLN A 833 3.91 34.54 12.60
CA GLN A 833 2.50 34.34 12.28
C GLN A 833 1.83 33.63 13.44
N LEU A 834 0.93 34.34 14.12
CA LEU A 834 0.28 33.84 15.34
C LEU A 834 -0.74 32.73 15.04
N LEU A 835 -1.34 32.72 13.85
CA LEU A 835 -2.16 31.64 13.29
C LEU A 835 -2.04 31.64 11.76
N SER A 836 -1.82 30.48 11.14
CA SER A 836 -1.73 30.32 9.68
C SER A 836 -3.10 30.15 9.03
N GLY A 837 -3.27 30.73 7.84
CA GLY A 837 -4.50 30.61 7.05
C GLY A 837 -4.61 31.77 6.05
N ASP A 838 -5.45 31.60 5.03
CA ASP A 838 -5.94 32.71 4.21
C ASP A 838 -6.99 33.44 5.05
N TRP A 839 -6.82 34.74 5.31
CA TRP A 839 -7.74 35.52 6.16
C TRP A 839 -8.68 36.33 5.26
N SER A 840 -10.00 36.18 5.43
CA SER A 840 -10.94 37.09 4.76
C SER A 840 -11.04 38.36 5.59
N ILE A 841 -10.52 39.45 5.03
CA ILE A 841 -10.51 40.76 5.69
C ILE A 841 -11.93 41.36 5.59
N ALA A 842 -12.89 40.84 6.36
CA ALA A 842 -14.21 41.42 6.46
C ALA A 842 -14.16 42.61 7.44
N ALA A 843 -14.15 43.83 6.92
CA ALA A 843 -14.18 45.04 7.73
C ALA A 843 -15.44 45.11 8.62
N PRO A 844 -15.34 45.60 9.87
CA PRO A 844 -14.17 46.22 10.49
C PRO A 844 -13.28 45.21 11.26
N PHE A 845 -11.98 45.25 11.00
CA PHE A 845 -10.94 44.64 11.84
C PHE A 845 -10.12 45.79 12.45
N ASP A 846 -9.86 45.71 13.75
CA ASP A 846 -9.10 46.76 14.45
C ASP A 846 -7.80 46.16 14.98
N VAL A 847 -6.67 46.75 14.58
CA VAL A 847 -5.37 46.45 15.19
C VAL A 847 -5.01 47.60 16.10
N TYR A 848 -4.70 47.29 17.34
CA TYR A 848 -4.26 48.25 18.34
C TYR A 848 -2.82 47.97 18.72
N PHE A 849 -2.11 49.02 19.08
CA PHE A 849 -0.82 48.88 19.75
C PHE A 849 -0.77 49.70 21.04
N ARG A 850 0.09 49.24 21.96
CA ARG A 850 0.44 49.96 23.18
C ARG A 850 1.94 49.84 23.40
N SER A 851 2.62 50.99 23.43
CA SER A 851 4.05 51.08 23.66
C SER A 851 4.33 51.62 25.07
N LEU A 852 5.23 50.94 25.79
CA LEU A 852 5.87 51.35 27.03
C LEU A 852 7.41 51.29 26.88
N PRO A 853 8.19 51.89 27.79
CA PRO A 853 9.65 51.92 27.68
C PRO A 853 10.34 50.55 27.54
N GLU A 854 9.73 49.47 28.04
CA GLU A 854 10.31 48.12 27.99
C GLU A 854 9.35 47.07 27.39
N HIS A 855 8.17 47.48 26.93
CA HIS A 855 7.11 46.58 26.47
C HIS A 855 6.37 47.14 25.27
N LEU A 856 6.07 46.29 24.28
CA LEU A 856 5.19 46.63 23.16
C LEU A 856 4.12 45.55 23.04
N LEU A 857 2.86 45.94 23.22
CA LEU A 857 1.70 45.07 23.03
C LEU A 857 1.04 45.38 21.69
N LEU A 858 0.82 44.35 20.90
CA LEU A 858 -0.02 44.37 19.71
C LEU A 858 -1.28 43.55 19.97
N GLU A 859 -2.41 44.04 19.48
CA GLU A 859 -3.70 43.41 19.66
C GLU A 859 -4.50 43.47 18.36
N TRP A 860 -4.86 42.31 17.83
CA TRP A 860 -5.79 42.18 16.70
C TRP A 860 -7.17 41.79 17.25
N GLN A 861 -8.20 42.56 16.88
CA GLN A 861 -9.59 42.30 17.26
C GLN A 861 -10.44 42.00 16.02
N ALA A 862 -11.46 41.17 16.22
CA ALA A 862 -12.46 40.82 15.20
C ALA A 862 -11.88 40.22 13.91
N LEU A 863 -10.89 39.33 14.03
CA LEU A 863 -10.34 38.60 12.88
C LEU A 863 -11.26 37.45 12.46
N PHE A 864 -11.39 37.20 11.16
CA PHE A 864 -12.10 36.04 10.60
C PHE A 864 -11.21 35.35 9.58
N ASP A 865 -11.22 34.01 9.56
CA ASP A 865 -10.50 33.26 8.55
C ASP A 865 -11.17 33.38 7.16
N GLY A 866 -10.55 32.81 6.12
CA GLY A 866 -11.05 32.81 4.74
C GLY A 866 -12.40 32.10 4.55
N ASN A 867 -12.81 31.30 5.53
CA ASN A 867 -14.06 30.55 5.56
C ASN A 867 -15.14 31.24 6.42
N GLY A 868 -14.81 32.36 7.08
CA GLY A 868 -15.72 33.11 7.95
C GLY A 868 -15.77 32.63 9.40
N ASN A 869 -14.85 31.75 9.83
CA ASN A 869 -14.73 31.36 11.23
C ASN A 869 -14.15 32.51 12.05
N GLY A 870 -14.70 32.79 13.23
CA GLY A 870 -14.31 33.91 14.09
C GLY A 870 -15.48 34.41 14.94
N PRO A 871 -15.32 35.54 15.66
CA PRO A 871 -14.14 36.39 15.68
C PRO A 871 -12.98 35.79 16.49
N PHE A 872 -11.75 35.95 15.99
CA PHE A 872 -10.52 35.72 16.75
C PHE A 872 -10.00 37.04 17.33
N GLN A 873 -9.43 36.96 18.55
CA GLN A 873 -8.67 38.04 19.17
C GLN A 873 -7.30 37.51 19.52
N LEU A 874 -6.25 38.16 19.00
CA LEU A 874 -4.86 37.74 19.12
C LEU A 874 -4.04 38.85 19.75
N LYS A 875 -3.13 38.51 20.66
CA LYS A 875 -2.23 39.46 21.32
C LYS A 875 -0.78 39.01 21.23
N ALA A 876 0.12 39.95 20.97
CA ALA A 876 1.57 39.73 21.03
C ALA A 876 2.21 40.79 21.93
N LEU A 877 2.91 40.36 22.97
CA LEU A 877 3.69 41.21 23.86
C LEU A 877 5.18 40.97 23.59
N LEU A 878 5.89 42.02 23.21
CA LEU A 878 7.34 42.02 23.02
C LEU A 878 7.99 42.72 24.23
N ASN A 879 8.93 42.05 24.88
CA ASN A 879 9.67 42.58 26.02
C ASN A 879 11.09 42.97 25.60
N ALA A 880 11.65 44.04 26.17
CA ALA A 880 13.01 44.51 25.86
C ALA A 880 14.11 43.48 26.16
N ASN A 881 13.84 42.47 26.99
CA ASN A 881 14.75 41.36 27.27
C ASN A 881 14.76 40.26 26.18
N GLY A 882 14.01 40.44 25.10
CA GLY A 882 13.90 39.47 23.99
C GLY A 882 12.83 38.39 24.20
N GLU A 883 12.11 38.40 25.33
CA GLU A 883 10.95 37.53 25.54
C GLU A 883 9.76 38.02 24.70
N MET A 884 9.06 37.08 24.08
CA MET A 884 7.81 37.33 23.36
C MET A 884 6.71 36.47 23.97
N ILE A 885 5.53 37.06 24.17
CA ILE A 885 4.37 36.34 24.69
C ILE A 885 3.23 36.48 23.68
N PHE A 886 2.76 35.34 23.15
CA PHE A 886 1.54 35.27 22.36
C PHE A 886 0.39 34.84 23.25
N TYR A 887 -0.73 35.55 23.16
CA TYR A 887 -1.90 35.30 23.99
C TYR A 887 -3.15 35.29 23.12
N TYR A 888 -4.00 34.29 23.35
CA TYR A 888 -5.17 33.97 22.54
C TYR A 888 -6.46 34.13 23.36
N PRO A 889 -6.88 35.35 23.68
CA PRO A 889 -8.04 35.62 24.56
C PRO A 889 -9.37 35.12 23.98
N MET A 890 -9.53 35.11 22.65
CA MET A 890 -10.72 34.61 21.98
C MET A 890 -10.30 33.85 20.72
N LEU A 891 -10.62 32.56 20.67
CA LEU A 891 -10.40 31.71 19.51
C LEU A 891 -11.77 31.26 18.97
N GLY A 892 -11.99 31.42 17.66
CA GLY A 892 -13.08 30.77 16.94
C GLY A 892 -12.78 29.29 16.69
N GLU A 893 -13.60 28.61 15.87
CA GLU A 893 -13.33 27.23 15.46
C GLU A 893 -12.03 27.16 14.64
N LEU A 894 -11.06 26.37 15.11
CA LEU A 894 -9.78 26.13 14.44
C LEU A 894 -9.95 25.03 13.38
N THR A 895 -9.38 25.22 12.18
CA THR A 895 -9.36 24.20 11.12
C THR A 895 -8.02 23.43 11.09
N ASP A 896 -8.00 22.28 10.42
CA ASP A 896 -6.81 21.42 10.27
C ASP A 896 -5.59 22.12 9.62
N GLU A 897 -5.80 23.25 8.95
CA GLU A 897 -4.76 24.00 8.22
C GLU A 897 -4.11 25.12 9.07
N MET A 898 -4.60 25.38 10.29
CA MET A 898 -4.09 26.45 11.16
C MET A 898 -2.89 26.00 12.02
N SER A 899 -1.82 26.80 12.02
CA SER A 899 -0.55 26.54 12.71
C SER A 899 0.10 27.85 13.19
N ILE A 900 0.96 27.79 14.21
CA ILE A 900 1.82 28.91 14.61
C ILE A 900 3.14 28.78 13.85
N ARG A 901 3.63 29.88 13.26
CA ARG A 901 4.91 29.89 12.54
C ARG A 901 5.89 30.91 13.11
N THR A 902 7.12 30.44 13.33
CA THR A 902 8.29 31.26 13.62
C THR A 902 9.34 31.08 12.52
N PRO A 903 10.38 31.95 12.43
CA PRO A 903 11.40 31.93 11.38
C PRO A 903 12.22 30.64 11.20
N GLY A 904 11.98 29.59 11.99
CA GLY A 904 12.61 28.27 11.83
C GLY A 904 11.81 27.10 12.38
N ALA A 905 10.53 27.29 12.73
CA ALA A 905 9.66 26.21 13.16
C ALA A 905 8.20 26.46 12.74
N THR A 906 7.52 25.38 12.34
CA THR A 906 6.06 25.33 12.20
C THR A 906 5.54 24.38 13.26
N LEU A 907 4.70 24.88 14.16
CA LEU A 907 3.97 24.03 15.09
C LEU A 907 2.81 23.36 14.35
N GLY A 908 3.00 22.10 13.96
CA GLY A 908 1.95 21.28 13.35
C GLY A 908 1.00 20.69 14.40
N LYS A 909 -0.30 20.70 14.08
CA LYS A 909 -1.49 20.23 14.84
C LYS A 909 -1.66 20.82 16.26
N PRO A 910 -2.51 21.86 16.44
CA PRO A 910 -2.81 22.45 17.74
C PRO A 910 -3.92 21.76 18.55
N GLU A 911 -4.53 20.69 18.04
CA GLU A 911 -5.81 20.16 18.54
C GLU A 911 -5.84 19.73 20.02
N ALA A 912 -4.69 19.53 20.66
CA ALA A 912 -4.69 19.21 22.10
C ALA A 912 -4.70 20.44 23.03
N ASP A 913 -4.13 21.60 22.62
CA ASP A 913 -3.67 22.60 23.61
C ASP A 913 -3.98 24.09 23.31
N LEU A 914 -4.36 24.46 22.08
CA LEU A 914 -4.75 25.86 21.77
C LEU A 914 -6.26 26.07 21.96
N ARG A 915 -6.64 26.78 23.03
CA ARG A 915 -8.01 27.18 23.34
C ARG A 915 -8.04 28.63 23.83
N ALA A 916 -9.22 29.24 23.91
CA ALA A 916 -9.34 30.58 24.47
C ALA A 916 -8.65 30.64 25.85
N GLY A 917 -7.80 31.64 26.06
CA GLY A 917 -6.99 31.77 27.27
C GLY A 917 -5.60 31.12 27.23
N THR A 918 -5.19 30.48 26.13
CA THR A 918 -3.83 29.96 25.97
C THR A 918 -2.80 31.11 25.89
N GLN A 919 -1.70 30.96 26.62
CA GLN A 919 -0.52 31.81 26.57
C GLN A 919 0.69 30.97 26.13
N ILE A 920 1.48 31.52 25.22
CA ILE A 920 2.73 30.94 24.74
C ILE A 920 3.83 31.96 24.97
N ALA A 921 4.79 31.64 25.84
CA ALA A 921 5.97 32.45 26.05
C ALA A 921 7.16 31.87 25.27
N LEU A 922 7.87 32.73 24.54
CA LEU A 922 9.11 32.42 23.85
C LEU A 922 10.23 33.16 24.57
N GLN A 923 11.17 32.42 25.16
CA GLN A 923 12.35 32.97 25.82
C GLN A 923 13.62 32.64 25.02
N PRO A 924 14.52 33.62 24.78
CA PRO A 924 15.80 33.37 24.14
C PRO A 924 16.72 32.55 25.07
N ARG A 925 17.34 31.45 24.57
CA ARG A 925 18.26 30.61 25.36
C ARG A 925 19.75 30.95 25.13
N ALA A 926 20.57 30.63 26.14
CA ALA A 926 22.04 30.69 26.11
C ALA A 926 22.61 29.91 24.91
N GLY A 927 23.41 30.60 24.08
CA GLY A 927 23.69 30.20 22.71
C GLY A 927 24.93 29.33 22.52
N PHE A 928 24.80 28.29 21.73
CA PHE A 928 25.91 27.70 21.00
C PHE A 928 26.30 28.64 19.84
N ARG A 929 27.58 28.96 19.70
CA ARG A 929 28.10 29.78 18.61
C ARG A 929 29.23 29.06 17.91
N ILE A 930 29.00 28.64 16.67
CA ILE A 930 30.10 28.23 15.77
C ILE A 930 30.84 29.50 15.36
N LYS A 931 32.15 29.59 15.60
CA LYS A 931 32.94 30.79 15.29
C LYS A 931 33.00 31.07 13.79
N GLN A 932 33.10 30.02 12.97
CA GLN A 932 33.14 30.13 11.52
C GLN A 932 32.20 29.07 10.93
N ARG A 933 31.04 29.52 10.44
CA ARG A 933 30.00 28.63 9.93
C ARG A 933 30.34 28.04 8.58
N SER A 934 31.09 28.75 7.75
CA SER A 934 31.43 28.30 6.39
C SER A 934 32.94 28.19 6.19
N ALA A 935 33.35 27.15 5.47
CA ALA A 935 34.73 26.93 5.09
C ALA A 935 34.82 26.38 3.66
N GLY A 936 35.60 27.06 2.81
CA GLY A 936 36.12 26.50 1.56
C GLY A 936 37.47 25.85 1.81
N LEU A 937 37.70 24.65 1.26
CA LEU A 937 38.95 23.90 1.39
C LEU A 937 39.41 23.43 0.02
N HIS A 938 40.65 23.79 -0.34
CA HIS A 938 41.32 23.24 -1.51
C HIS A 938 41.64 21.74 -1.31
N PRO A 939 41.84 20.96 -2.38
CA PRO A 939 42.28 19.56 -2.28
C PRO A 939 43.51 19.39 -1.37
N GLY A 940 43.39 18.54 -0.34
CA GLY A 940 44.43 18.27 0.65
C GLY A 940 44.53 19.27 1.81
N GLU A 941 43.71 20.32 1.84
CA GLU A 941 43.69 21.32 2.91
C GLU A 941 42.93 20.81 4.15
N SER A 942 43.33 21.26 5.34
CA SER A 942 42.62 21.03 6.61
C SER A 942 42.44 22.33 7.37
N LYS A 943 41.25 22.54 7.96
CA LYS A 943 40.93 23.73 8.77
C LYS A 943 40.41 23.34 10.15
N GLN A 944 40.89 24.07 11.15
CA GLN A 944 40.38 24.00 12.52
C GLN A 944 39.11 24.85 12.64
N GLN A 945 38.12 24.33 13.34
CA GLN A 945 36.85 24.96 13.63
C GLN A 945 36.62 24.99 15.14
N GLN A 946 35.81 25.93 15.60
CA GLN A 946 35.55 26.13 17.02
C GLN A 946 34.07 26.37 17.28
N LEU A 947 33.55 25.69 18.30
CA LEU A 947 32.24 25.87 18.89
C LEU A 947 32.39 26.54 20.25
N VAL A 948 31.72 27.66 20.45
CA VAL A 948 31.57 28.31 21.74
C VAL A 948 30.25 27.85 22.34
N VAL A 949 30.28 27.36 23.57
CA VAL A 949 29.11 26.95 24.36
C VAL A 949 28.93 27.96 25.48
N VAL A 950 27.74 28.56 25.62
CA VAL A 950 27.43 29.53 26.70
C VAL A 950 26.33 28.95 27.58
N THR A 951 26.54 28.89 28.91
CA THR A 951 25.64 28.17 29.85
C THR A 951 24.96 29.05 30.89
N LYS A 952 25.15 30.38 30.82
CA LYS A 952 24.81 31.36 31.86
C LYS A 952 23.37 31.31 32.42
N ASN A 953 22.42 30.66 31.71
CA ASN A 953 21.03 30.48 32.13
C ASN A 953 20.50 29.04 31.87
N LEU A 954 21.38 28.04 31.78
CA LEU A 954 20.97 26.64 31.63
C LEU A 954 20.79 25.99 33.01
N PRO A 955 19.65 25.37 33.32
CA PRO A 955 19.52 24.51 34.48
C PRO A 955 20.57 23.39 34.45
N SER A 956 20.90 22.84 35.62
CA SER A 956 21.69 21.60 35.68
C SER A 956 20.95 20.49 34.93
N GLY A 957 21.65 19.78 34.05
CA GLY A 957 21.05 18.76 33.20
C GLY A 957 21.91 18.43 31.99
N ASN A 958 21.46 17.45 31.23
CA ASN A 958 22.16 16.97 30.03
C ASN A 958 21.41 17.39 28.78
N TYR A 959 22.16 17.86 27.81
CA TYR A 959 21.65 18.51 26.62
C TYR A 959 22.31 17.88 25.38
N PRO A 960 21.62 16.97 24.68
CA PRO A 960 22.11 16.41 23.43
C PRO A 960 21.92 17.40 22.27
N PHE A 961 22.90 17.46 21.37
CA PHE A 961 22.85 18.24 20.15
C PHE A 961 23.48 17.46 18.99
N ILE A 962 23.18 17.88 17.77
CA ILE A 962 23.84 17.39 16.57
C ILE A 962 24.44 18.60 15.86
N LEU A 963 25.74 18.57 15.60
CA LEU A 963 26.36 19.47 14.65
C LEU A 963 26.20 18.88 13.27
N GLU A 964 25.45 19.58 12.43
CA GLU A 964 25.24 19.24 11.03
C GLU A 964 26.30 19.94 10.17
N LEU A 965 27.01 19.19 9.33
CA LEU A 965 27.94 19.72 8.35
C LEU A 965 27.38 19.47 6.97
N HIS A 966 26.81 20.51 6.38
CA HIS A 966 26.32 20.51 5.01
C HIS A 966 27.49 20.78 4.07
N SER A 967 27.76 19.88 3.13
CA SER A 967 28.89 20.03 2.21
C SER A 967 28.52 19.74 0.76
N ASN A 968 29.35 20.20 -0.17
CA ASN A 968 29.25 19.83 -1.59
C ASN A 968 29.99 18.51 -1.90
N ASP A 969 30.36 17.71 -0.89
CA ASP A 969 30.81 16.33 -1.10
C ASP A 969 29.66 15.50 -1.67
N PRO A 970 29.78 14.98 -2.90
CA PRO A 970 28.71 14.20 -3.55
C PRO A 970 28.44 12.84 -2.89
N LEU A 971 29.37 12.31 -2.09
CA LEU A 971 29.18 11.07 -1.34
C LEU A 971 28.70 11.33 0.09
N GLN A 972 28.93 12.54 0.62
CA GLN A 972 28.60 12.91 2.00
C GLN A 972 28.17 14.38 2.12
N SER A 973 27.01 14.71 1.55
CA SER A 973 26.48 16.09 1.55
C SER A 973 26.02 16.58 2.92
N LEU A 974 25.78 15.66 3.86
CA LEU A 974 25.47 15.96 5.26
C LEU A 974 26.25 15.01 6.18
N THR A 975 27.05 15.57 7.08
CA THR A 975 27.68 14.82 8.17
C THR A 975 27.08 15.27 9.50
N LEU A 976 26.55 14.33 10.27
CA LEU A 976 26.00 14.57 11.60
C LEU A 976 27.05 14.21 12.66
N LEU A 977 27.42 15.16 13.51
CA LEU A 977 28.31 14.94 14.64
C LEU A 977 27.51 15.11 15.94
N PRO A 978 27.20 14.01 16.66
CA PRO A 978 26.48 14.11 17.92
C PRO A 978 27.38 14.73 19.01
N LEU A 979 26.81 15.71 19.72
CA LEU A 979 27.40 16.44 20.83
C LEU A 979 26.54 16.20 22.08
N ARG A 980 27.16 16.11 23.26
CA ARG A 980 26.42 16.10 24.53
C ARG A 980 27.01 17.13 25.48
N LEU A 981 26.19 18.06 25.95
CA LEU A 981 26.56 19.03 26.98
C LEU A 981 25.98 18.60 28.33
N HIS A 982 26.85 18.46 29.32
CA HIS A 982 26.50 18.20 30.71
C HIS A 982 26.68 19.49 31.52
N VAL A 983 25.61 19.97 32.16
CA VAL A 983 25.65 21.11 33.09
C VAL A 983 25.43 20.57 34.51
N GLY A 984 26.46 20.60 35.36
CA GLY A 984 26.36 20.07 36.73
C GLY A 984 25.55 20.95 37.69
N SER A 985 25.12 20.39 38.83
CA SER A 985 24.55 21.15 39.96
C SER A 985 25.63 22.04 40.60
N GLU A 986 25.25 23.22 41.13
CA GLU A 986 26.21 24.20 41.66
C GLU A 986 27.18 23.57 42.68
N LEU A 987 28.44 23.44 42.29
CA LEU A 987 29.52 23.07 43.21
C LEU A 987 29.82 24.27 44.11
N SER A 988 29.33 24.24 45.35
CA SER A 988 29.56 25.32 46.31
C SER A 988 30.83 25.06 47.12
N ARG A 989 31.76 26.01 47.10
CA ARG A 989 32.92 26.01 48.00
C ARG A 989 32.54 26.75 49.29
N THR A 990 32.60 26.06 50.42
CA THR A 990 32.24 26.62 51.73
C THR A 990 33.50 26.72 52.61
N GLY A 991 33.75 27.88 53.22
CA GLY A 991 34.94 28.18 54.04
C GLY A 991 35.63 29.49 53.66
N GLU A 992 36.29 30.16 54.61
CA GLU A 992 37.02 31.42 54.35
C GLU A 992 38.18 31.21 53.35
N PRO A 993 38.39 32.14 52.40
CA PRO A 993 39.53 32.08 51.48
C PRO A 993 40.86 32.05 52.26
N GLY A 994 41.55 30.90 52.23
CA GLY A 994 42.88 30.73 52.86
C GLY A 994 42.95 29.68 53.97
N VAL A 995 41.82 29.15 54.44
CA VAL A 995 41.79 28.02 55.41
C VAL A 995 41.52 26.73 54.65
N ALA A 996 42.57 25.98 54.32
CA ALA A 996 42.44 24.68 53.64
C ALA A 996 42.21 23.55 54.66
N PRO A 997 41.34 22.57 54.37
CA PRO A 997 41.23 21.37 55.19
C PRO A 997 42.59 20.65 55.31
N GLU A 998 42.92 20.11 56.49
CA GLU A 998 44.21 19.44 56.71
C GLU A 998 44.38 18.15 55.88
N LYS A 999 43.28 17.51 55.47
CA LYS A 999 43.26 16.21 54.78
C LYS A 999 42.16 16.14 53.73
N PHE A 1000 42.37 15.31 52.71
CA PHE A 1000 41.31 14.88 51.80
C PHE A 1000 40.26 14.05 52.56
N ALA A 1001 38.98 14.30 52.32
CA ALA A 1001 37.90 13.53 52.95
C ALA A 1001 36.63 13.56 52.10
N LEU A 1002 35.97 12.42 51.94
CA LEU A 1002 34.57 12.37 51.49
C LEU A 1002 33.67 12.22 52.73
N LEU A 1003 32.73 13.13 52.94
CA LEU A 1003 31.81 13.11 54.09
C LEU A 1003 30.53 12.34 53.77
N GLN A 1004 29.81 11.95 54.82
CA GLN A 1004 28.52 11.30 54.67
C GLN A 1004 27.51 12.31 54.11
N ASN A 1005 26.83 11.93 53.02
CA ASN A 1005 25.74 12.70 52.44
C ASN A 1005 24.61 12.94 53.45
N TYR A 1006 23.95 14.10 53.37
CA TYR A 1006 22.84 14.47 54.23
C TYR A 1006 21.74 15.19 53.43
N PRO A 1007 20.44 14.84 53.61
CA PRO A 1007 19.93 13.73 54.44
C PRO A 1007 20.33 12.34 53.89
N ASN A 1008 20.30 11.31 54.74
CA ASN A 1008 20.46 9.89 54.36
C ASN A 1008 19.72 8.98 55.38
N PRO A 1009 18.61 8.29 55.01
CA PRO A 1009 17.99 8.26 53.68
C PRO A 1009 17.47 9.63 53.20
N PHE A 1010 17.25 9.79 51.89
CA PHE A 1010 16.80 11.04 51.28
C PHE A 1010 15.70 10.83 50.22
N ASN A 1011 14.94 11.89 49.90
CA ASN A 1011 13.86 11.93 48.92
C ASN A 1011 13.62 13.38 48.39
N PRO A 1012 13.75 13.66 47.07
CA PRO A 1012 14.56 12.94 46.09
C PRO A 1012 16.03 13.38 46.14
N SER A 1013 16.40 14.43 46.90
CA SER A 1013 17.75 15.03 46.84
C SER A 1013 18.58 14.93 48.13
N THR A 1014 19.92 14.87 47.97
CA THR A 1014 20.90 14.82 49.06
C THR A 1014 22.14 15.63 48.72
N THR A 1015 22.81 16.20 49.72
CA THR A 1015 24.06 16.94 49.54
C THR A 1015 25.26 16.06 49.91
N ILE A 1016 26.22 15.94 48.98
CA ILE A 1016 27.50 15.27 49.17
C ILE A 1016 28.57 16.34 49.44
N THR A 1017 29.29 16.22 50.56
CA THR A 1017 30.35 17.15 50.96
C THR A 1017 31.71 16.47 50.93
N PHE A 1018 32.73 17.15 50.42
CA PHE A 1018 34.10 16.64 50.42
C PHE A 1018 35.16 17.74 50.59
N HIS A 1019 36.32 17.35 51.10
CA HIS A 1019 37.45 18.22 51.39
C HIS A 1019 38.63 17.89 50.47
N LEU A 1020 39.29 18.94 49.97
CA LEU A 1020 40.55 18.84 49.24
C LEU A 1020 41.64 19.60 50.00
N ALA A 1021 42.67 18.90 50.47
CA ALA A 1021 43.79 19.53 51.18
C ALA A 1021 44.78 20.24 50.22
N LYS A 1022 44.79 19.84 48.94
CA LYS A 1022 45.61 20.40 47.86
C LYS A 1022 44.79 20.45 46.57
N SER A 1023 45.27 21.21 45.58
CA SER A 1023 44.66 21.20 44.24
C SER A 1023 44.71 19.79 43.63
N ALA A 1024 43.61 19.33 43.04
CA ALA A 1024 43.48 17.98 42.50
C ALA A 1024 42.49 17.94 41.34
N LYS A 1025 42.72 17.03 40.37
CA LYS A 1025 41.66 16.61 39.43
C LYS A 1025 40.71 15.71 40.22
N SER A 1026 39.51 16.20 40.45
CA SER A 1026 38.49 15.60 41.29
C SER A 1026 37.38 15.01 40.43
N LEU A 1027 37.18 13.70 40.54
CA LEU A 1027 36.10 12.96 39.91
C LEU A 1027 35.17 12.40 41.01
N LEU A 1028 33.92 12.87 41.06
CA LEU A 1028 32.89 12.38 41.97
C LEU A 1028 31.81 11.66 41.17
N THR A 1029 31.62 10.36 41.40
CA THR A 1029 30.70 9.52 40.63
C THR A 1029 29.77 8.73 41.55
N VAL A 1030 28.49 8.67 41.21
CA VAL A 1030 27.47 7.84 41.84
C VAL A 1030 27.36 6.50 41.10
N TYR A 1031 27.19 5.41 41.82
CA TYR A 1031 27.09 4.03 41.33
C TYR A 1031 25.88 3.30 41.91
N ASN A 1032 25.31 2.39 41.13
CA ASN A 1032 24.27 1.47 41.61
C ASN A 1032 24.89 0.23 42.29
N MET A 1033 24.05 -0.70 42.79
CA MET A 1033 24.53 -1.92 43.46
C MET A 1033 25.32 -2.89 42.55
N LEU A 1034 25.20 -2.75 41.22
CA LEU A 1034 25.96 -3.54 40.25
C LEU A 1034 27.34 -2.92 39.93
N GLY A 1035 27.67 -1.77 40.54
CA GLY A 1035 28.91 -1.05 40.28
C GLY A 1035 28.89 -0.26 38.96
N GLN A 1036 27.72 -0.10 38.34
CA GLN A 1036 27.57 0.73 37.14
C GLN A 1036 27.51 2.20 37.55
N ALA A 1037 28.24 3.06 36.83
CA ALA A 1037 28.15 4.50 37.02
C ALA A 1037 26.73 4.96 36.67
N VAL A 1038 26.10 5.62 37.62
CA VAL A 1038 24.74 6.17 37.54
C VAL A 1038 24.80 7.63 37.14
N GLN A 1039 25.67 8.42 37.79
CA GLN A 1039 25.84 9.82 37.47
C GLN A 1039 27.25 10.32 37.83
N VAL A 1040 27.89 11.10 36.96
CA VAL A 1040 29.10 11.85 37.32
C VAL A 1040 28.70 13.25 37.79
N LEU A 1041 29.03 13.59 39.04
CA LEU A 1041 28.64 14.85 39.67
C LEU A 1041 29.72 15.93 39.59
N VAL A 1042 31.00 15.54 39.56
CA VAL A 1042 32.15 16.46 39.47
C VAL A 1042 33.21 15.80 38.60
N ASP A 1043 33.77 16.50 37.61
CA ASP A 1043 34.96 16.07 36.86
C ASP A 1043 35.84 17.28 36.47
N GLU A 1044 36.49 17.91 37.45
CA GLU A 1044 37.23 19.15 37.25
C GLU A 1044 38.46 19.29 38.16
N THR A 1045 39.35 20.24 37.87
CA THR A 1045 40.51 20.53 38.71
C THR A 1045 40.14 21.60 39.75
N LEU A 1046 40.04 21.18 41.00
CA LEU A 1046 39.56 22.03 42.10
C LEU A 1046 40.72 22.48 43.00
N ALA A 1047 40.65 23.72 43.49
CA ALA A 1047 41.60 24.27 44.47
C ALA A 1047 41.41 23.65 45.88
N PRO A 1048 42.34 23.84 46.84
CA PRO A 1048 42.13 23.35 48.21
C PRO A 1048 40.90 24.01 48.87
N GLY A 1049 40.01 23.22 49.49
CA GLY A 1049 38.78 23.73 50.10
C GLY A 1049 37.77 22.64 50.48
N GLU A 1050 36.68 23.02 51.16
CA GLU A 1050 35.49 22.19 51.35
C GLU A 1050 34.47 22.50 50.24
N TYR A 1051 33.95 21.45 49.62
CA TYR A 1051 33.03 21.49 48.49
C TYR A 1051 31.76 20.73 48.80
N ARG A 1052 30.63 21.25 48.32
CA ARG A 1052 29.31 20.61 48.42
C ARG A 1052 28.65 20.55 47.05
N VAL A 1053 28.06 19.41 46.73
CA VAL A 1053 27.32 19.16 45.50
C VAL A 1053 26.05 18.38 45.81
N THR A 1054 24.95 18.72 45.14
CA THR A 1054 23.64 18.08 45.36
C THR A 1054 23.40 17.01 44.30
N TRP A 1055 22.97 15.83 44.73
CA TRP A 1055 22.43 14.79 43.86
C TRP A 1055 20.91 14.72 44.02
N GLU A 1056 20.18 14.82 42.90
CA GLU A 1056 18.71 14.83 42.83
C GLU A 1056 18.10 13.42 42.65
N GLY A 1057 18.88 12.35 42.82
CA GLY A 1057 18.39 10.98 42.69
C GLY A 1057 18.10 10.55 41.23
N VAL A 1058 18.78 11.16 40.25
CA VAL A 1058 18.65 10.85 38.82
C VAL A 1058 19.94 10.24 38.26
N ASN A 1059 19.89 9.58 37.09
CA ASN A 1059 21.09 9.16 36.36
C ASN A 1059 21.59 10.24 35.38
N ASP A 1060 22.68 9.94 34.64
CA ASP A 1060 23.20 10.75 33.53
C ASP A 1060 22.21 10.92 32.35
N TYR A 1061 21.02 10.32 32.40
CA TYR A 1061 19.94 10.53 31.41
C TYR A 1061 18.78 11.36 31.96
N GLY A 1062 18.88 11.85 33.21
CA GLY A 1062 17.79 12.60 33.87
C GLY A 1062 16.66 11.70 34.37
N GLU A 1063 16.78 10.38 34.20
CA GLU A 1063 15.78 9.42 34.66
C GLU A 1063 15.88 9.26 36.18
N THR A 1064 14.73 9.29 36.84
CA THR A 1064 14.62 9.05 38.27
C THR A 1064 15.12 7.65 38.63
N MET A 1065 16.11 7.58 39.51
CA MET A 1065 16.68 6.31 39.94
C MET A 1065 15.74 5.61 40.92
N PRO A 1066 15.51 4.29 40.84
CA PRO A 1066 14.61 3.59 41.74
C PRO A 1066 15.06 3.68 43.22
N SER A 1067 14.12 3.59 44.16
CA SER A 1067 14.41 3.49 45.60
C SER A 1067 15.41 2.37 45.85
N GLY A 1068 16.48 2.63 46.60
CA GLY A 1068 17.54 1.66 46.74
C GLY A 1068 18.83 2.18 47.36
N ILE A 1069 19.81 1.28 47.42
CA ILE A 1069 21.16 1.59 47.91
C ILE A 1069 22.03 2.03 46.74
N TYR A 1070 22.70 3.16 46.92
CA TYR A 1070 23.67 3.71 45.99
C TYR A 1070 25.01 3.96 46.67
N PHE A 1071 26.07 4.02 45.87
CA PHE A 1071 27.41 4.37 46.32
C PHE A 1071 27.87 5.65 45.62
N TYR A 1072 28.66 6.48 46.28
CA TYR A 1072 29.33 7.61 45.64
C TYR A 1072 30.82 7.55 45.98
N GLU A 1073 31.65 7.78 44.97
CA GLU A 1073 33.10 7.69 45.03
C GLU A 1073 33.72 9.02 44.65
N LEU A 1074 34.63 9.53 45.49
CA LEU A 1074 35.51 10.64 45.14
C LEU A 1074 36.90 10.11 44.83
N ARG A 1075 37.41 10.42 43.64
CA ARG A 1075 38.82 10.28 43.26
C ARG A 1075 39.46 11.66 43.15
N ALA A 1076 40.54 11.90 43.89
CA ALA A 1076 41.29 13.15 43.85
C ALA A 1076 42.80 12.86 43.96
N ASN A 1077 43.52 12.90 42.84
CA ASN A 1077 44.90 12.40 42.73
C ASN A 1077 45.00 10.91 43.21
N GLU A 1078 45.80 10.61 44.23
CA GLU A 1078 45.92 9.25 44.82
C GLU A 1078 44.82 8.92 45.85
N PHE A 1079 43.99 9.90 46.23
CA PHE A 1079 42.91 9.70 47.19
C PHE A 1079 41.68 9.10 46.50
N VAL A 1080 41.20 7.98 47.02
CA VAL A 1080 39.94 7.36 46.61
C VAL A 1080 39.13 7.00 47.86
N GLN A 1081 37.89 7.48 47.94
CA GLN A 1081 37.00 7.12 49.03
C GLN A 1081 35.58 6.90 48.50
N ILE A 1082 34.94 5.82 48.96
CA ILE A 1082 33.57 5.45 48.60
C ILE A 1082 32.68 5.54 49.85
N ARG A 1083 31.44 6.01 49.69
CA ARG A 1083 30.41 5.97 50.72
C ARG A 1083 29.07 5.48 50.18
N LYS A 1084 28.22 5.02 51.10
CA LYS A 1084 26.88 4.50 50.82
C LYS A 1084 25.81 5.57 51.11
N MET A 1085 24.77 5.61 50.29
CA MET A 1085 23.53 6.38 50.49
C MET A 1085 22.28 5.56 50.18
N ILE A 1086 21.13 6.00 50.68
CA ILE A 1086 19.82 5.33 50.51
C ILE A 1086 18.81 6.35 49.96
N LEU A 1087 18.33 6.11 48.75
CA LEU A 1087 17.25 6.88 48.11
C LEU A 1087 15.90 6.21 48.43
N LEU A 1088 14.92 7.02 48.81
CA LEU A 1088 13.52 6.62 49.02
C LEU A 1088 12.62 7.52 48.16
N HIS A 1089 11.69 6.92 47.42
CA HIS A 1089 10.56 7.60 46.80
C HIS A 1089 9.35 7.65 47.73
#